data_AF-F0XIA2-F1
#
_entry.id   AF-F0XIA2-F1
#
_cell.length_a   1.000
_cell.length_b   1.000
_cell.length_c   1.000
_cell.angle_alpha   90.00
_cell.angle_beta   90.00
_cell.angle_gamma   90.00
#
_symmetry.space_group_name_H-M   'P 1'
#
loop_
_entity.id
_entity.type
_entity.pdbx_description
1 polymer ?
#
loop_
_entity_poly.entity_id
_entity_poly.type
_entity_poly.pdbx_seq_one_letter_code
_entity_poly.pdbx_strand_id
1 'polypeptide(L)'
;MSYLLERPALGQKVEIGTFYNAYNDTFQRASLFSGVLPPGSVDSTRRKNTSTGLSYIDSQKGRLDLLGVDPKFGASIFSGLAPARGSGDCLHEQRKAIGRFSSIEHYGAFHHRVTTVEDRLQTNNATLQERIAATVPLFADATHVVVGIVWGCQTVIIARCVSARKNPVAEKDDTSQVVNDESLVQVMAMFRKAVDELQFIPDPDLRGFQGQGLKCDISAYSEVFDNGGMVLQDFREAFNLVKLLPSLLQHNDTNDGKGEPVQYALLPIQSLGSIFGLRDTHLQGHDRNLFSVSHELLDTVMEQFGEVETVWCRLVDYASYLAKHRPYVSLDQVQDVDGTISIVKMKAEKLKQTYAPFLMHARLHGLDRLATESLLDDLQKLKSSCVQLLDLAVDQNDNINFSSAAVNHGAVYIGHNDVDLDKVLGACAASQRDVYVFKFSQAAITADRPAWDANRVLLEELLERHTKPLTEAAIVILDCDALGQQLDRVQIAHYEGKRTKVTQDLLEQRLFEASQSFARWTPGALESDDDIRKPVQRRMVKIPCPRTGCSNFTLCHWICSNCNAQIEFGYSDDYFYCDCGRAKFDAWQFKCNSAIHGKTAKGRKSKKKKPVNSSDGYVAPQNRAKLLSSLKNLEQSDYINILILGETGVGKSTFINSLVNYLTFETLEEAKRAEELNWVIPSSFSIQTMDRSQPNGAIKERKIQVGVRDDEKDGSKGASATQQTAVYPINVGSKTIRLIDTPGIGDTRGLAFDKKNMADILRTLSSYEQLHGVLILLKSNNSRLTVTFNFCMQELLTHLHRSASRNMAFGFTNTRISNYSPGDTFGPLTSLLGKHKDIGMALENQNTFCFDSESFRFLAAYKKNIFMENEEDFQRSWNHSREEAVRLVKFFESKVPHEVKSTMSLNGTRQLIAELTKPMTNISQTINTNIKVCSDQMEELRDTRLSGGKLFERLQVPKVHLKSVKLDRPRTVCRNKDCIEFRDNGTGAVEYTALVTDTEARRLFEQNESDVTVKQAAIQDLVSRIAEYKEEHAKIQQSAARFGIFLKKHSITPYNDATLEYLDMLIQEEEQKARVSRDNTKVGDLRKDYAAHIELVKTLENSMAEGTSGSVQLDDMDVEAVVHELYDLPHFGRMLRDVKNGVVDAHQAINRERPHKVRGRASASRTNLQRQPPPASFTQHGRTWSEVAAEPSYDYRSGDHITRRNVGYQEYVGGGSAQSFGRQVMPWLLSRFR
;
A
#
# COMPACT_ATOMS: atom_id res chain seq x y z
N MET A 1 -52.95 -70.34 -14.86
CA MET A 1 -53.00 -69.11 -15.69
C MET A 1 -52.12 -67.97 -15.14
N SER A 2 -51.07 -68.24 -14.37
CA SER A 2 -50.18 -67.21 -13.78
C SER A 2 -48.99 -66.81 -14.66
N TYR A 3 -49.05 -67.06 -15.98
CA TYR A 3 -47.91 -66.92 -16.91
C TYR A 3 -48.28 -66.16 -18.20
N LEU A 4 -49.30 -65.30 -18.16
CA LEU A 4 -49.63 -64.43 -19.30
C LEU A 4 -48.72 -63.20 -19.28
N LEU A 5 -48.05 -62.93 -20.40
CA LEU A 5 -47.31 -61.70 -20.61
C LEU A 5 -48.30 -60.63 -21.10
N GLU A 6 -48.39 -59.53 -20.36
CA GLU A 6 -49.20 -58.38 -20.78
C GLU A 6 -48.33 -57.41 -21.58
N ARG A 7 -48.79 -56.99 -22.76
CA ARG A 7 -48.06 -56.07 -23.64
C ARG A 7 -48.97 -54.92 -24.09
N PRO A 8 -48.60 -53.65 -23.89
CA PRO A 8 -49.32 -52.51 -24.48
C PRO A 8 -49.43 -52.61 -26.01
N ALA A 9 -50.55 -52.15 -26.56
CA ALA A 9 -50.80 -52.23 -28.00
C ALA A 9 -50.11 -51.09 -28.79
N LEU A 10 -50.12 -49.86 -28.25
CA LEU A 10 -49.51 -48.66 -28.84
C LEU A 10 -49.75 -48.51 -30.35
N GLY A 11 -51.02 -48.60 -30.74
CA GLY A 11 -51.48 -48.44 -32.13
C GLY A 11 -51.24 -49.65 -33.05
N GLN A 12 -50.65 -50.73 -32.56
CA GLN A 12 -50.55 -51.99 -33.32
C GLN A 12 -51.87 -52.75 -33.24
N LYS A 13 -52.42 -53.14 -34.39
CA LYS A 13 -53.71 -53.85 -34.50
C LYS A 13 -53.48 -55.28 -34.99
N VAL A 14 -53.66 -56.26 -34.10
CA VAL A 14 -53.57 -57.69 -34.38
C VAL A 14 -54.73 -58.45 -33.75
N GLU A 15 -55.06 -59.61 -34.33
CA GLU A 15 -56.18 -60.46 -33.92
C GLU A 15 -55.75 -61.52 -32.88
N ILE A 16 -56.72 -62.06 -32.14
CA ILE A 16 -56.51 -63.22 -31.27
C ILE A 16 -56.03 -64.41 -32.12
N GLY A 17 -54.96 -65.07 -31.67
CA GLY A 17 -54.27 -66.13 -32.39
C GLY A 17 -53.00 -65.68 -33.10
N THR A 18 -52.74 -64.38 -33.26
CA THR A 18 -51.51 -63.86 -33.89
C THR A 18 -50.28 -64.27 -33.10
N PHE A 19 -49.24 -64.77 -33.77
CA PHE A 19 -47.98 -65.11 -33.12
C PHE A 19 -47.13 -63.87 -32.80
N TYR A 20 -46.34 -63.94 -31.73
CA TYR A 20 -45.47 -62.87 -31.25
C TYR A 20 -44.05 -63.37 -31.00
N ASN A 21 -43.05 -62.58 -31.41
CA ASN A 21 -41.64 -62.84 -31.15
C ASN A 21 -41.11 -61.85 -30.10
N ALA A 22 -40.82 -62.35 -28.90
CA ALA A 22 -40.30 -61.55 -27.79
C ALA A 22 -38.79 -61.22 -27.88
N TYR A 23 -38.03 -61.78 -28.84
CA TYR A 23 -36.62 -61.41 -29.04
C TYR A 23 -36.48 -60.01 -29.66
N ASN A 24 -37.30 -59.72 -30.67
CA ASN A 24 -37.33 -58.45 -31.38
C ASN A 24 -38.64 -57.67 -31.17
N ASP A 25 -39.53 -58.16 -30.30
CA ASP A 25 -40.83 -57.55 -29.95
C ASP A 25 -41.79 -57.28 -31.13
N THR A 26 -41.82 -58.22 -32.09
CA THR A 26 -42.64 -58.13 -33.31
C THR A 26 -43.80 -59.14 -33.35
N PHE A 27 -44.98 -58.68 -33.76
CA PHE A 27 -46.06 -59.58 -34.18
C PHE A 27 -45.76 -60.19 -35.53
N GLN A 28 -46.02 -61.49 -35.66
CA GLN A 28 -45.81 -62.25 -36.88
C GLN A 28 -47.06 -62.22 -37.74
N ARG A 29 -46.89 -62.42 -39.05
CA ARG A 29 -48.03 -62.53 -39.98
C ARG A 29 -48.83 -63.82 -39.81
N ALA A 30 -48.22 -64.85 -39.22
CA ALA A 30 -48.87 -66.14 -38.98
C ALA A 30 -49.76 -66.10 -37.73
N SER A 31 -50.84 -66.88 -37.77
CA SER A 31 -51.80 -67.05 -36.67
C SER A 31 -51.94 -68.54 -36.32
N LEU A 32 -52.25 -68.82 -35.06
CA LEU A 32 -52.52 -70.16 -34.53
C LEU A 32 -53.77 -70.79 -35.16
N PHE A 33 -54.76 -69.98 -35.53
CA PHE A 33 -56.04 -70.44 -36.04
C PHE A 33 -56.17 -70.26 -37.55
N SER A 34 -56.74 -71.26 -38.21
CA SER A 34 -57.04 -71.25 -39.65
C SER A 34 -58.46 -70.72 -39.90
N GLY A 35 -58.54 -69.42 -40.24
CA GLY A 35 -59.80 -68.73 -40.54
C GLY A 35 -60.49 -68.12 -39.30
N VAL A 36 -61.75 -67.70 -39.46
CA VAL A 36 -62.54 -67.00 -38.42
C VAL A 36 -62.84 -67.93 -37.24
N LEU A 37 -62.68 -67.39 -36.02
CA LEU A 37 -62.95 -68.12 -34.77
C LEU A 37 -64.43 -68.56 -34.68
N PRO A 38 -64.73 -69.80 -34.24
CA PRO A 38 -66.11 -70.25 -34.04
C PRO A 38 -66.88 -69.36 -33.04
N PRO A 39 -68.21 -69.15 -33.21
CA PRO A 39 -69.03 -68.40 -32.27
C PRO A 39 -68.92 -68.97 -30.85
N GLY A 40 -68.74 -68.10 -29.85
CA GLY A 40 -68.55 -68.50 -28.44
C GLY A 40 -67.12 -68.91 -28.06
N SER A 41 -66.14 -68.78 -28.97
CA SER A 41 -64.72 -69.05 -28.65
C SER A 41 -64.02 -67.94 -27.88
N VAL A 42 -64.62 -66.76 -27.81
CA VAL A 42 -64.07 -65.56 -27.16
C VAL A 42 -65.10 -65.05 -26.15
N ASP A 43 -64.67 -64.94 -24.90
CA ASP A 43 -65.42 -64.26 -23.85
C ASP A 43 -65.20 -62.75 -23.96
N SER A 44 -66.25 -62.03 -24.36
CA SER A 44 -66.27 -60.57 -24.38
C SER A 44 -66.91 -60.03 -23.10
N THR A 45 -66.09 -59.47 -22.21
CA THR A 45 -66.56 -58.84 -20.96
C THR A 45 -66.53 -57.32 -21.09
N ARG A 46 -67.66 -56.64 -20.87
CA ARG A 46 -67.68 -55.17 -20.80
C ARG A 46 -66.95 -54.70 -19.54
N ARG A 47 -65.91 -53.88 -19.72
CA ARG A 47 -65.11 -53.25 -18.65
C ARG A 47 -65.00 -51.77 -18.90
N LYS A 48 -65.90 -50.97 -18.31
CA LYS A 48 -65.81 -49.51 -18.34
C LYS A 48 -64.94 -49.06 -17.18
N ASN A 49 -63.68 -48.72 -17.47
CA ASN A 49 -62.78 -48.15 -16.50
C ASN A 49 -62.05 -46.96 -17.11
N THR A 50 -61.87 -45.90 -16.32
CA THR A 50 -61.10 -44.71 -16.71
C THR A 50 -60.01 -44.49 -15.68
N SER A 51 -58.78 -44.30 -16.14
CA SER A 51 -57.63 -43.99 -15.28
C SER A 51 -56.86 -42.80 -15.82
N THR A 52 -56.45 -41.91 -14.94
CA THR A 52 -55.65 -40.73 -15.26
C THR A 52 -54.28 -40.79 -14.56
N GLY A 53 -53.26 -40.26 -15.22
CA GLY A 53 -51.89 -40.16 -14.73
C GLY A 53 -51.24 -38.84 -15.10
N LEU A 54 -50.26 -38.42 -14.30
CA LEU A 54 -49.43 -37.23 -14.55
C LEU A 54 -47.96 -37.59 -14.43
N SER A 55 -47.14 -37.03 -15.31
CA SER A 55 -45.67 -37.10 -15.23
C SER A 55 -45.07 -35.74 -15.59
N TYR A 56 -44.04 -35.34 -14.83
CA TYR A 56 -43.29 -34.12 -15.07
C TYR A 56 -41.85 -34.41 -15.52
N ILE A 57 -41.55 -35.68 -15.80
CA ILE A 57 -40.22 -36.13 -16.19
C ILE A 57 -40.16 -36.15 -17.72
N ASP A 58 -39.47 -35.17 -18.32
CA ASP A 58 -39.21 -35.13 -19.77
C ASP A 58 -38.08 -36.09 -20.17
N SER A 59 -38.33 -37.38 -19.99
CA SER A 59 -37.44 -38.44 -20.44
C SER A 59 -38.23 -39.49 -21.22
N GLN A 60 -37.55 -40.26 -22.06
CA GLN A 60 -38.21 -41.38 -22.74
C GLN A 60 -38.74 -42.41 -21.73
N LYS A 61 -37.97 -42.70 -20.67
CA LYS A 61 -38.42 -43.55 -19.56
C LYS A 61 -39.68 -43.00 -18.90
N GLY A 62 -39.69 -41.73 -18.51
CA GLY A 62 -40.85 -41.11 -17.86
C GLY A 62 -42.13 -41.14 -18.70
N ARG A 63 -41.99 -41.10 -20.03
CA ARG A 63 -43.11 -41.29 -20.97
C ARG A 63 -43.52 -42.75 -21.13
N LEU A 64 -42.58 -43.68 -21.17
CA LEU A 64 -42.84 -45.13 -21.20
C LEU A 64 -43.58 -45.57 -19.92
N ASP A 65 -43.13 -45.12 -18.76
CA ASP A 65 -43.78 -45.37 -17.47
C ASP A 65 -45.21 -44.84 -17.45
N LEU A 66 -45.42 -43.62 -17.98
CA LEU A 66 -46.73 -43.00 -18.08
C LEU A 66 -47.70 -43.80 -18.97
N LEU A 67 -47.20 -44.41 -20.04
CA LEU A 67 -47.96 -45.30 -20.94
C LEU A 67 -48.19 -46.71 -20.35
N GLY A 68 -47.57 -47.03 -19.21
CA GLY A 68 -47.61 -48.36 -18.60
C GLY A 68 -46.80 -49.40 -19.37
N VAL A 69 -45.70 -48.98 -19.99
CA VAL A 69 -44.76 -49.85 -20.71
C VAL A 69 -43.66 -50.31 -19.77
N ASP A 70 -43.42 -51.62 -19.67
CA ASP A 70 -42.32 -52.15 -18.88
C ASP A 70 -40.95 -51.87 -19.53
N PRO A 71 -39.84 -51.85 -18.76
CA PRO A 71 -38.50 -51.55 -19.27
C PRO A 71 -38.02 -52.45 -20.41
N LYS A 72 -38.46 -53.72 -20.47
CA LYS A 72 -38.05 -54.65 -21.53
C LYS A 72 -38.68 -54.24 -22.86
N PHE A 73 -40.00 -54.02 -22.86
CA PHE A 73 -40.68 -53.55 -24.08
C PHE A 73 -40.27 -52.11 -24.42
N GLY A 74 -40.05 -51.27 -23.40
CA GLY A 74 -39.54 -49.90 -23.55
C GLY A 74 -38.20 -49.81 -24.26
N ALA A 75 -37.25 -50.68 -23.91
CA ALA A 75 -35.95 -50.75 -24.59
C ALA A 75 -36.07 -51.13 -26.08
N SER A 76 -37.07 -51.94 -26.44
CA SER A 76 -37.36 -52.28 -27.84
C SER A 76 -37.97 -51.13 -28.63
N ILE A 77 -38.84 -50.34 -27.98
CA ILE A 77 -39.36 -49.11 -28.61
C ILE A 77 -38.24 -48.10 -28.78
N PHE A 78 -37.44 -47.88 -27.72
CA PHE A 78 -36.30 -46.95 -27.72
C PHE A 78 -35.28 -47.27 -28.83
N SER A 79 -34.98 -48.56 -29.01
CA SER A 79 -34.03 -49.07 -30.01
C SER A 79 -34.60 -49.18 -31.43
N GLY A 80 -35.92 -49.00 -31.60
CA GLY A 80 -36.61 -49.10 -32.89
C GLY A 80 -36.97 -50.53 -33.33
N LEU A 81 -36.83 -51.53 -32.45
CA LEU A 81 -37.25 -52.90 -32.71
C LEU A 81 -38.78 -53.05 -32.73
N ALA A 82 -39.48 -52.28 -31.89
CA ALA A 82 -40.93 -52.26 -31.83
C ALA A 82 -41.48 -50.88 -32.25
N PRO A 83 -42.49 -50.82 -33.15
CA PRO A 83 -43.11 -49.55 -33.49
C PRO A 83 -44.03 -49.05 -32.38
N ALA A 84 -43.99 -47.75 -32.09
CA ALA A 84 -44.97 -47.06 -31.25
C ALA A 84 -45.76 -46.07 -32.11
N ARG A 85 -47.10 -46.16 -32.07
CA ARG A 85 -48.05 -45.33 -32.81
C ARG A 85 -49.25 -44.94 -31.93
N GLY A 86 -50.07 -43.98 -32.38
CA GLY A 86 -51.24 -43.54 -31.62
C GLY A 86 -50.80 -42.76 -30.38
N SER A 87 -51.20 -43.19 -29.18
CA SER A 87 -50.65 -42.60 -27.94
C SER A 87 -49.13 -42.77 -27.83
N GLY A 88 -48.57 -43.83 -28.43
CA GLY A 88 -47.13 -44.08 -28.49
C GLY A 88 -46.34 -43.09 -29.34
N ASP A 89 -47.00 -42.30 -30.21
CA ASP A 89 -46.32 -41.28 -31.01
C ASP A 89 -45.69 -40.18 -30.14
N CYS A 90 -46.19 -40.01 -28.90
CA CYS A 90 -45.59 -39.10 -27.93
C CYS A 90 -44.14 -39.45 -27.59
N LEU A 91 -43.67 -40.68 -27.83
CA LEU A 91 -42.29 -41.12 -27.57
C LEU A 91 -41.30 -40.59 -28.62
N HIS A 92 -41.78 -40.26 -29.82
CA HIS A 92 -40.96 -39.65 -30.88
C HIS A 92 -40.81 -38.14 -30.70
N GLU A 93 -41.56 -37.54 -29.78
CA GLU A 93 -41.43 -36.12 -29.48
C GLU A 93 -40.06 -35.86 -28.82
N GLN A 94 -39.20 -35.14 -29.52
CA GLN A 94 -37.87 -34.79 -29.03
C GLN A 94 -37.88 -33.44 -28.35
N ARG A 95 -37.05 -33.31 -27.31
CA ARG A 95 -36.78 -32.01 -26.70
C ARG A 95 -36.08 -31.13 -27.72
N LYS A 96 -36.63 -29.95 -27.98
CA LYS A 96 -36.04 -28.98 -28.90
C LYS A 96 -35.22 -27.97 -28.11
N ALA A 97 -34.13 -27.49 -28.70
CA ALA A 97 -33.43 -26.33 -28.19
C ALA A 97 -34.38 -25.12 -28.18
N ILE A 98 -34.41 -24.38 -27.08
CA ILE A 98 -35.32 -23.23 -26.86
C ILE A 98 -34.86 -22.03 -27.72
N GLY A 99 -33.60 -22.04 -28.19
CA GLY A 99 -32.95 -20.93 -28.90
C GLY A 99 -32.57 -19.77 -27.97
N ARG A 100 -32.67 -19.98 -26.65
CA ARG A 100 -32.38 -19.01 -25.60
C ARG A 100 -31.75 -19.71 -24.39
N PHE A 101 -30.44 -19.56 -24.24
CA PHE A 101 -29.67 -20.13 -23.13
C PHE A 101 -30.15 -19.72 -21.73
N SER A 102 -30.74 -18.52 -21.59
CA SER A 102 -31.26 -18.00 -20.34
C SER A 102 -32.71 -18.40 -20.07
N SER A 103 -33.29 -19.37 -20.79
CA SER A 103 -34.66 -19.82 -20.60
C SER A 103 -34.70 -21.23 -20.01
N ILE A 104 -35.73 -21.51 -19.21
CA ILE A 104 -36.04 -22.87 -18.76
C ILE A 104 -37.32 -23.29 -19.47
N GLU A 105 -37.31 -24.53 -19.95
CA GLU A 105 -38.49 -25.22 -20.44
C GLU A 105 -39.03 -26.11 -19.32
N HIS A 106 -40.32 -25.97 -19.04
CA HIS A 106 -41.09 -26.77 -18.10
C HIS A 106 -41.91 -27.78 -18.90
N TYR A 107 -41.98 -29.01 -18.40
CA TYR A 107 -42.65 -30.12 -19.06
C TYR A 107 -43.72 -30.72 -18.15
N GLY A 108 -44.88 -31.02 -18.72
CA GLY A 108 -45.93 -31.80 -18.06
C GLY A 108 -46.64 -32.69 -19.07
N ALA A 109 -46.86 -33.95 -18.69
CA ALA A 109 -47.61 -34.91 -19.48
C ALA A 109 -48.77 -35.48 -18.66
N PHE A 110 -49.95 -35.48 -19.27
CA PHE A 110 -51.17 -36.07 -18.75
C PHE A 110 -51.56 -37.28 -19.58
N HIS A 111 -51.81 -38.41 -18.92
CA HIS A 111 -52.27 -39.63 -19.57
C HIS A 111 -53.69 -39.96 -19.11
N HIS A 112 -54.55 -40.29 -20.07
CA HIS A 112 -55.92 -40.71 -19.87
C HIS A 112 -56.14 -42.02 -20.61
N ARG A 113 -56.51 -43.06 -19.87
CA ARG A 113 -56.79 -44.39 -20.41
C ARG A 113 -58.23 -44.76 -20.11
N VAL A 114 -58.97 -45.10 -21.16
CA VAL A 114 -60.34 -45.59 -21.10
C VAL A 114 -60.35 -47.02 -21.61
N THR A 115 -60.84 -47.97 -20.83
CA THR A 115 -61.15 -49.33 -21.30
C THR A 115 -62.65 -49.51 -21.45
N THR A 116 -63.05 -50.32 -22.41
CA THR A 116 -64.46 -50.53 -22.79
C THR A 116 -64.86 -52.01 -22.73
N VAL A 117 -64.06 -52.88 -23.35
CA VAL A 117 -64.32 -54.32 -23.53
C VAL A 117 -63.01 -55.09 -23.37
N GLU A 118 -63.07 -56.26 -22.77
CA GLU A 118 -61.97 -57.22 -22.73
C GLU A 118 -62.43 -58.52 -23.41
N ASP A 119 -61.73 -58.89 -24.48
CA ASP A 119 -61.92 -60.15 -25.21
C ASP A 119 -60.86 -61.15 -24.76
N ARG A 120 -61.27 -62.34 -24.31
CA ARG A 120 -60.37 -63.44 -23.93
C ARG A 120 -60.73 -64.74 -24.63
N LEU A 121 -59.74 -65.45 -25.13
CA LEU A 121 -59.92 -66.76 -25.74
C LEU A 121 -60.32 -67.80 -24.68
N GLN A 122 -61.41 -68.53 -24.93
CA GLN A 122 -61.82 -69.65 -24.10
C GLN A 122 -60.96 -70.89 -24.38
N THR A 123 -59.91 -71.06 -23.59
CA THR A 123 -58.93 -72.15 -23.79
C THR A 123 -59.48 -73.56 -23.57
N ASN A 124 -60.67 -73.70 -22.99
CA ASN A 124 -61.35 -74.98 -22.71
C ASN A 124 -62.42 -75.36 -23.76
N ASN A 125 -62.56 -74.59 -24.84
CA ASN A 125 -63.55 -74.87 -25.88
C ASN A 125 -63.02 -75.93 -26.88
N ALA A 126 -63.65 -77.11 -26.90
CA ALA A 126 -63.24 -78.23 -27.76
C ALA A 126 -63.28 -77.91 -29.27
N THR A 127 -64.16 -77.00 -29.71
CA THR A 127 -64.29 -76.61 -31.13
C THR A 127 -63.10 -75.79 -31.65
N LEU A 128 -62.26 -75.24 -30.76
CA LEU A 128 -61.04 -74.54 -31.14
C LEU A 128 -59.94 -75.49 -31.63
N GLN A 129 -59.92 -76.73 -31.14
CA GLN A 129 -58.90 -77.72 -31.54
C GLN A 129 -58.96 -78.03 -33.04
N GLU A 130 -60.17 -78.04 -33.62
CA GLU A 130 -60.40 -78.30 -35.04
C GLU A 130 -59.89 -77.17 -35.97
N ARG A 131 -59.61 -75.99 -35.41
CA ARG A 131 -59.17 -74.80 -36.15
C ARG A 131 -57.68 -74.51 -36.04
N ILE A 132 -56.93 -75.25 -35.22
CA ILE A 132 -55.48 -75.06 -35.06
C ILE A 132 -54.79 -75.41 -36.38
N ALA A 133 -54.01 -74.47 -36.93
CA ALA A 133 -53.27 -74.69 -38.16
C ALA A 133 -52.14 -75.72 -37.92
N ALA A 134 -52.34 -76.96 -38.39
CA ALA A 134 -51.49 -78.11 -38.06
C ALA A 134 -50.20 -78.21 -38.91
N THR A 135 -49.34 -77.18 -38.92
CA THR A 135 -48.03 -77.27 -39.61
C THR A 135 -46.84 -76.79 -38.77
N VAL A 136 -45.77 -77.58 -38.75
CA VAL A 136 -44.53 -77.38 -37.95
C VAL A 136 -43.72 -76.11 -38.31
N PRO A 137 -43.75 -75.54 -39.54
CA PRO A 137 -43.04 -74.28 -39.82
C PRO A 137 -43.66 -73.04 -39.17
N LEU A 138 -44.90 -73.11 -38.65
CA LEU A 138 -45.63 -71.96 -38.10
C LEU A 138 -44.98 -71.34 -36.85
N PHE A 139 -44.13 -72.09 -36.15
CA PHE A 139 -43.56 -71.70 -34.86
C PHE A 139 -42.10 -71.23 -34.90
N ALA A 140 -41.42 -71.31 -36.06
CA ALA A 140 -39.95 -71.23 -36.14
C ALA A 140 -39.34 -69.98 -35.48
N ASP A 141 -40.05 -68.84 -35.52
CA ASP A 141 -39.61 -67.55 -34.97
C ASP A 141 -40.58 -66.94 -33.95
N ALA A 142 -41.55 -67.69 -33.44
CA ALA A 142 -42.52 -67.18 -32.46
C ALA A 142 -42.18 -67.66 -31.04
N THR A 143 -42.47 -66.84 -30.03
CA THR A 143 -42.32 -67.19 -28.60
C THR A 143 -43.65 -67.22 -27.86
N HIS A 144 -44.61 -66.38 -28.26
CA HIS A 144 -45.94 -66.27 -27.66
C HIS A 144 -47.03 -66.21 -28.73
N VAL A 145 -48.29 -66.31 -28.30
CA VAL A 145 -49.48 -66.11 -29.12
C VAL A 145 -50.47 -65.19 -28.40
N VAL A 146 -51.17 -64.32 -29.14
CA VAL A 146 -52.20 -63.44 -28.59
C VAL A 146 -53.43 -64.27 -28.19
N VAL A 147 -53.82 -64.21 -26.92
CA VAL A 147 -55.01 -64.92 -26.39
C VAL A 147 -56.05 -63.98 -25.79
N GLY A 148 -55.75 -62.69 -25.69
CA GLY A 148 -56.74 -61.70 -25.26
C GLY A 148 -56.37 -60.28 -25.67
N ILE A 149 -57.40 -59.44 -25.77
CA ILE A 149 -57.30 -58.04 -26.19
C ILE A 149 -58.17 -57.20 -25.24
N VAL A 150 -57.56 -56.19 -24.63
CA VAL A 150 -58.28 -55.12 -23.93
C VAL A 150 -58.49 -53.98 -24.91
N TRP A 151 -59.74 -53.61 -25.14
CA TRP A 151 -60.18 -52.56 -26.04
C TRP A 151 -60.48 -51.25 -25.29
N GLY A 152 -60.33 -50.13 -25.98
CA GLY A 152 -60.57 -48.78 -25.44
C GLY A 152 -59.81 -47.69 -26.20
N CYS A 153 -59.27 -46.71 -25.48
CA CYS A 153 -58.29 -45.75 -25.99
C CYS A 153 -57.34 -45.27 -24.90
N GLN A 154 -56.17 -44.81 -25.31
CA GLN A 154 -55.23 -44.04 -24.51
C GLN A 154 -55.01 -42.67 -25.15
N THR A 155 -54.85 -41.66 -24.32
CA THR A 155 -54.55 -40.30 -24.76
C THR A 155 -53.47 -39.72 -23.89
N VAL A 156 -52.44 -39.16 -24.50
CA VAL A 156 -51.36 -38.43 -23.84
C VAL A 156 -51.42 -36.97 -24.28
N ILE A 157 -51.54 -36.05 -23.34
CA ILE A 157 -51.46 -34.61 -23.55
C ILE A 157 -50.15 -34.13 -22.96
N ILE A 158 -49.30 -33.51 -23.78
CA ILE A 158 -48.02 -32.94 -23.39
C ILE A 158 -48.12 -31.42 -23.46
N ALA A 159 -47.68 -30.73 -22.41
CA ALA A 159 -47.53 -29.30 -22.35
C ALA A 159 -46.06 -28.93 -22.12
N ARG A 160 -45.50 -28.09 -23.00
CA ARG A 160 -44.16 -27.51 -22.86
C ARG A 160 -44.25 -26.00 -22.73
N CYS A 161 -43.75 -25.45 -21.63
CA CYS A 161 -43.85 -24.02 -21.34
C CYS A 161 -42.46 -23.41 -21.14
N VAL A 162 -42.20 -22.24 -21.72
CA VAL A 162 -40.90 -21.57 -21.59
C VAL A 162 -40.99 -20.37 -20.66
N SER A 163 -40.07 -20.28 -19.70
CA SER A 163 -39.90 -19.13 -18.80
C SER A 163 -38.47 -18.57 -18.87
N ALA A 164 -38.25 -17.36 -18.36
CA ALA A 164 -36.91 -16.78 -18.22
C ALA A 164 -36.24 -17.25 -16.92
N ARG A 165 -34.95 -17.63 -16.97
CA ARG A 165 -34.12 -17.82 -15.77
C ARG A 165 -33.94 -16.49 -15.07
N LYS A 166 -34.23 -16.44 -13.76
CA LYS A 166 -33.71 -15.38 -12.90
C LYS A 166 -32.24 -15.66 -12.57
N ASN A 167 -31.41 -14.63 -12.57
CA ASN A 167 -30.00 -14.73 -12.18
C ASN A 167 -29.87 -15.14 -10.70
N PRO A 168 -28.94 -16.02 -10.32
CA PRO A 168 -28.74 -16.44 -8.92
C PRO A 168 -28.13 -15.36 -8.01
N VAL A 169 -27.77 -14.18 -8.54
CA VAL A 169 -26.85 -13.24 -7.86
C VAL A 169 -27.57 -12.12 -7.10
N ALA A 170 -28.89 -12.01 -7.20
CA ALA A 170 -29.66 -11.04 -6.41
C ALA A 170 -30.67 -11.77 -5.52
N GLU A 171 -30.24 -12.21 -4.33
CA GLU A 171 -31.09 -12.36 -3.13
C GLU A 171 -30.26 -12.89 -1.94
N LYS A 172 -29.71 -11.97 -1.16
CA LYS A 172 -29.52 -12.14 0.28
C LYS A 172 -30.33 -11.04 0.96
N ASP A 173 -31.65 -11.10 0.85
CA ASP A 173 -32.58 -10.62 1.87
C ASP A 173 -34.00 -11.00 1.48
N ASP A 174 -34.73 -11.45 2.50
CA ASP A 174 -36.15 -11.77 2.59
C ASP A 174 -36.76 -12.93 1.77
N THR A 175 -37.43 -13.78 2.53
CA THR A 175 -38.36 -14.83 2.15
C THR A 175 -39.43 -14.32 1.17
N SER A 176 -39.23 -14.49 -0.14
CA SER A 176 -40.36 -14.50 -1.09
C SER A 176 -39.97 -14.96 -2.50
N GLN A 177 -40.65 -16.02 -2.95
CA GLN A 177 -40.97 -16.34 -4.35
C GLN A 177 -39.90 -17.04 -5.21
N VAL A 178 -39.65 -18.30 -4.84
CA VAL A 178 -39.33 -19.40 -5.76
C VAL A 178 -40.52 -19.58 -6.72
N VAL A 179 -40.53 -18.85 -7.83
CA VAL A 179 -41.52 -19.04 -8.90
C VAL A 179 -40.77 -19.65 -10.07
N ASN A 180 -41.08 -20.90 -10.45
CA ASN A 180 -41.14 -21.34 -11.86
C ASN A 180 -41.43 -22.84 -12.11
N ASP A 181 -41.34 -23.80 -11.17
CA ASP A 181 -41.88 -25.17 -11.40
C ASP A 181 -43.27 -25.38 -10.79
N GLU A 182 -43.61 -24.68 -9.70
CA GLU A 182 -44.90 -24.82 -9.02
C GLU A 182 -46.10 -24.43 -9.90
N SER A 183 -45.93 -23.47 -10.84
CA SER A 183 -47.04 -22.97 -11.66
C SER A 183 -47.55 -24.00 -12.67
N LEU A 184 -46.68 -24.66 -13.45
CA LEU A 184 -47.12 -25.70 -14.39
C LEU A 184 -47.62 -26.96 -13.66
N VAL A 185 -46.98 -27.34 -12.55
CA VAL A 185 -47.43 -28.47 -11.71
C VAL A 185 -48.83 -28.21 -11.17
N GLN A 186 -49.11 -26.99 -10.71
CA GLN A 186 -50.43 -26.59 -10.24
C GLN A 186 -51.47 -26.64 -11.37
N VAL A 187 -51.14 -26.14 -12.56
CA VAL A 187 -52.01 -26.17 -13.75
C VAL A 187 -52.37 -27.61 -14.14
N MET A 188 -51.37 -28.49 -14.25
CA MET A 188 -51.58 -29.88 -14.64
C MET A 188 -52.36 -30.67 -13.58
N ALA A 189 -52.16 -30.37 -12.30
CA ALA A 189 -52.94 -30.95 -11.20
C ALA A 189 -54.41 -30.51 -11.24
N MET A 190 -54.68 -29.21 -11.51
CA MET A 190 -56.03 -28.69 -11.70
C MET A 190 -56.70 -29.31 -12.93
N PHE A 191 -55.97 -29.44 -14.03
CA PHE A 191 -56.46 -30.09 -15.25
C PHE A 191 -56.87 -31.54 -14.99
N ARG A 192 -56.03 -32.33 -14.30
CA ARG A 192 -56.36 -33.71 -13.90
C ARG A 192 -57.63 -33.75 -13.05
N LYS A 193 -57.73 -32.90 -12.02
CA LYS A 193 -58.90 -32.84 -11.16
C LYS A 193 -60.18 -32.53 -11.94
N ALA A 194 -60.12 -31.57 -12.88
CA ALA A 194 -61.25 -31.24 -13.74
C ALA A 194 -61.70 -32.41 -14.61
N VAL A 195 -60.74 -33.18 -15.17
CA VAL A 195 -61.04 -34.41 -15.94
C VAL A 195 -61.65 -35.49 -15.05
N ASP A 196 -61.08 -35.75 -13.88
CA ASP A 196 -61.56 -36.78 -12.94
C ASP A 196 -62.96 -36.47 -12.41
N GLU A 197 -63.28 -35.20 -12.15
CA GLU A 197 -64.58 -34.74 -11.65
C GLU A 197 -65.59 -34.38 -12.78
N LEU A 198 -65.15 -34.37 -14.04
CA LEU A 198 -65.91 -33.92 -15.22
C LEU A 198 -66.51 -32.51 -15.07
N GLN A 199 -65.82 -31.61 -14.34
CA GLN A 199 -66.28 -30.25 -14.07
C GLN A 199 -65.72 -29.22 -15.07
N PHE A 200 -66.44 -28.11 -15.26
CA PHE A 200 -66.00 -27.01 -16.12
C PHE A 200 -64.81 -26.26 -15.50
N ILE A 201 -63.76 -26.01 -16.29
CA ILE A 201 -62.61 -25.19 -15.86
C ILE A 201 -63.01 -23.70 -15.96
N PRO A 202 -63.07 -22.92 -14.87
CA PRO A 202 -63.49 -21.51 -14.91
C PRO A 202 -62.56 -20.61 -15.77
N ASP A 203 -63.15 -19.69 -16.54
CA ASP A 203 -62.46 -18.76 -17.46
C ASP A 203 -61.45 -17.78 -16.77
N PRO A 204 -61.67 -17.32 -15.51
CA PRO A 204 -60.68 -16.48 -14.79
C PRO A 204 -59.40 -17.24 -14.42
N ASP A 205 -59.52 -18.54 -14.10
CA ASP A 205 -58.36 -19.38 -13.76
C ASP A 205 -57.51 -19.60 -15.02
N LEU A 206 -58.16 -19.84 -16.18
CA LEU A 206 -57.50 -19.92 -17.50
C LEU A 206 -56.76 -18.64 -17.92
N ARG A 207 -57.32 -17.45 -17.63
CA ARG A 207 -56.66 -16.15 -17.90
C ARG A 207 -55.57 -15.79 -16.89
N GLY A 208 -55.66 -16.26 -15.65
CA GLY A 208 -54.57 -16.19 -14.68
C GLY A 208 -53.28 -16.82 -15.20
N PHE A 209 -53.40 -17.85 -16.06
CA PHE A 209 -52.27 -18.54 -16.69
C PHE A 209 -51.64 -17.78 -17.87
N GLN A 210 -52.39 -16.95 -18.60
CA GLN A 210 -51.82 -16.01 -19.58
C GLN A 210 -51.24 -14.75 -18.91
N GLY A 211 -51.78 -14.35 -17.75
CA GLY A 211 -51.35 -13.17 -16.98
C GLY A 211 -49.95 -13.28 -16.33
N GLN A 212 -49.37 -14.48 -16.26
CA GLN A 212 -48.02 -14.72 -15.73
C GLN A 212 -46.92 -14.83 -16.81
N GLY A 213 -47.27 -14.69 -18.10
CA GLY A 213 -46.27 -14.64 -19.18
C GLY A 213 -45.67 -15.99 -19.62
N LEU A 214 -46.25 -17.13 -19.20
CA LEU A 214 -45.86 -18.47 -19.67
C LEU A 214 -46.53 -18.78 -21.01
N LYS A 215 -45.72 -18.92 -22.07
CA LYS A 215 -46.18 -19.42 -23.38
C LYS A 215 -46.02 -20.95 -23.38
N CYS A 216 -47.12 -21.68 -23.56
CA CYS A 216 -47.13 -23.14 -23.58
C CYS A 216 -47.55 -23.68 -24.94
N ASP A 217 -46.79 -24.64 -25.45
CA ASP A 217 -47.15 -25.45 -26.61
C ASP A 217 -47.78 -26.76 -26.10
N ILE A 218 -49.01 -27.07 -26.52
CA ILE A 218 -49.76 -28.24 -26.05
C ILE A 218 -50.03 -29.17 -27.22
N SER A 219 -49.73 -30.46 -27.03
CA SER A 219 -49.90 -31.51 -28.05
C SER A 219 -50.65 -32.71 -27.45
N ALA A 220 -51.54 -33.33 -28.23
CA ALA A 220 -52.28 -34.53 -27.83
C ALA A 220 -52.02 -35.71 -28.78
N TYR A 221 -51.85 -36.89 -28.22
CA TYR A 221 -51.57 -38.15 -28.94
C TYR A 221 -52.56 -39.21 -28.49
N SER A 222 -53.23 -39.89 -29.42
CA SER A 222 -54.20 -40.95 -29.10
C SER A 222 -54.33 -41.93 -30.26
N GLU A 223 -54.79 -43.15 -29.99
CA GLU A 223 -55.08 -44.14 -31.05
C GLU A 223 -56.26 -43.74 -31.94
N VAL A 224 -57.08 -42.78 -31.51
CA VAL A 224 -58.29 -42.32 -32.20
C VAL A 224 -57.97 -41.32 -33.33
N PHE A 225 -56.79 -40.69 -33.32
CA PHE A 225 -56.37 -39.70 -34.33
C PHE A 225 -55.34 -40.28 -35.31
N ASP A 226 -55.29 -39.76 -36.54
CA ASP A 226 -54.30 -40.14 -37.55
C ASP A 226 -52.86 -39.77 -37.13
N ASN A 227 -51.87 -40.43 -37.74
CA ASN A 227 -50.45 -40.35 -37.37
C ASN A 227 -49.92 -38.90 -37.29
N GLY A 228 -49.36 -38.51 -36.14
CA GLY A 228 -48.58 -37.27 -36.00
C GLY A 228 -48.91 -36.38 -34.79
N GLY A 229 -49.93 -36.73 -34.01
CA GLY A 229 -50.38 -35.91 -32.88
C GLY A 229 -51.15 -34.66 -33.30
N MET A 230 -51.89 -34.07 -32.37
CA MET A 230 -52.72 -32.88 -32.58
C MET A 230 -52.23 -31.72 -31.72
N VAL A 231 -51.92 -30.58 -32.32
CA VAL A 231 -51.56 -29.35 -31.59
C VAL A 231 -52.84 -28.69 -31.08
N LEU A 232 -52.83 -28.32 -29.80
CA LEU A 232 -53.92 -27.70 -29.07
C LEU A 232 -53.56 -26.25 -28.71
N GLN A 233 -54.54 -25.35 -28.77
CA GLN A 233 -54.35 -23.93 -28.48
C GLN A 233 -54.22 -23.65 -26.99
N ASP A 234 -54.97 -24.38 -26.16
CA ASP A 234 -54.99 -24.21 -24.71
C ASP A 234 -55.48 -25.48 -23.96
N PHE A 235 -55.42 -25.42 -22.64
CA PHE A 235 -55.91 -26.50 -21.76
C PHE A 235 -57.44 -26.70 -21.82
N ARG A 236 -58.21 -25.73 -22.32
CA ARG A 236 -59.66 -25.86 -22.49
C ARG A 236 -59.98 -26.73 -23.70
N GLU A 237 -59.28 -26.53 -24.80
CA GLU A 237 -59.35 -27.40 -25.97
C GLU A 237 -58.93 -28.83 -25.61
N ALA A 238 -57.86 -28.96 -24.81
CA ALA A 238 -57.41 -30.25 -24.27
C ALA A 238 -58.48 -30.95 -23.41
N PHE A 239 -59.16 -30.21 -22.53
CA PHE A 239 -60.24 -30.75 -21.69
C PHE A 239 -61.44 -31.20 -22.51
N ASN A 240 -61.87 -30.38 -23.49
CA ASN A 240 -62.98 -30.69 -24.38
C ASN A 240 -62.69 -31.96 -25.19
N LEU A 241 -61.46 -32.14 -25.66
CA LEU A 241 -61.02 -33.35 -26.34
C LEU A 241 -61.23 -34.58 -25.46
N VAL A 242 -60.68 -34.58 -24.24
CA VAL A 242 -60.77 -35.72 -23.30
C VAL A 242 -62.22 -36.04 -22.96
N LYS A 243 -63.06 -35.01 -22.79
CA LYS A 243 -64.49 -35.15 -22.52
C LYS A 243 -65.25 -35.82 -23.68
N LEU A 244 -64.85 -35.58 -24.93
CA LEU A 244 -65.52 -36.14 -26.11
C LEU A 244 -65.14 -37.60 -26.39
N LEU A 245 -63.94 -38.06 -25.99
CA LEU A 245 -63.41 -39.39 -26.30
C LEU A 245 -64.31 -40.56 -25.90
N PRO A 246 -64.89 -40.65 -24.69
CA PRO A 246 -65.79 -41.75 -24.34
C PRO A 246 -67.05 -41.85 -25.20
N SER A 247 -67.47 -40.72 -25.80
CA SER A 247 -68.63 -40.63 -26.69
C SER A 247 -68.26 -41.07 -28.10
N LEU A 248 -67.08 -40.66 -28.58
CA LEU A 248 -66.53 -41.05 -29.87
C LEU A 248 -66.31 -42.57 -29.96
N LEU A 249 -65.84 -43.20 -28.88
CA LEU A 249 -65.66 -44.66 -28.82
C LEU A 249 -66.96 -45.46 -28.87
N GLN A 250 -68.10 -44.86 -28.50
CA GLN A 250 -69.41 -45.53 -28.46
C GLN A 250 -70.21 -45.40 -29.77
N HIS A 251 -69.77 -44.55 -30.71
CA HIS A 251 -70.38 -44.46 -32.02
C HIS A 251 -70.03 -45.70 -32.87
N ASN A 252 -71.02 -46.23 -33.61
CA ASN A 252 -70.99 -47.54 -34.28
C ASN A 252 -69.97 -47.70 -35.44
N ASP A 253 -69.01 -46.78 -35.61
CA ASP A 253 -68.10 -46.77 -36.77
C ASP A 253 -66.72 -47.40 -36.49
N THR A 254 -66.34 -47.64 -35.23
CA THR A 254 -65.07 -48.28 -34.83
C THR A 254 -65.29 -49.58 -34.05
N ASN A 255 -65.01 -50.73 -34.69
CA ASN A 255 -64.97 -52.06 -34.07
C ASN A 255 -66.20 -52.39 -33.17
N ASP A 256 -67.41 -52.18 -33.69
CA ASP A 256 -68.68 -52.41 -32.98
C ASP A 256 -68.79 -51.68 -31.62
N GLY A 257 -68.19 -50.49 -31.51
CA GLY A 257 -68.19 -49.70 -30.28
C GLY A 257 -67.27 -50.24 -29.18
N LYS A 258 -66.39 -51.21 -29.50
CA LYS A 258 -65.32 -51.68 -28.61
C LYS A 258 -64.16 -50.68 -28.54
N GLY A 259 -63.93 -49.87 -29.57
CA GLY A 259 -62.76 -48.98 -29.63
C GLY A 259 -61.50 -49.69 -30.13
N GLU A 260 -60.33 -49.12 -29.83
CA GLU A 260 -59.01 -49.56 -30.31
C GLU A 260 -58.31 -50.52 -29.33
N PRO A 261 -57.37 -51.37 -29.79
CA PRO A 261 -56.58 -52.20 -28.88
C PRO A 261 -55.72 -51.32 -27.97
N VAL A 262 -55.82 -51.55 -26.66
CA VAL A 262 -55.01 -50.87 -25.63
C VAL A 262 -53.93 -51.81 -25.09
N GLN A 263 -54.24 -53.10 -24.93
CA GLN A 263 -53.34 -54.07 -24.34
C GLN A 263 -53.62 -55.49 -24.85
N TYR A 264 -52.56 -56.28 -25.03
CA TYR A 264 -52.60 -57.67 -25.43
C TYR A 264 -52.20 -58.60 -24.28
N ALA A 265 -52.91 -59.71 -24.14
CA ALA A 265 -52.51 -60.83 -23.30
C ALA A 265 -51.86 -61.91 -24.16
N LEU A 266 -50.60 -62.22 -23.89
CA LEU A 266 -49.76 -63.13 -24.66
C LEU A 266 -49.48 -64.40 -23.87
N LEU A 267 -49.73 -65.55 -24.49
CA LEU A 267 -49.50 -66.87 -23.90
C LEU A 267 -48.23 -67.50 -24.51
N PRO A 268 -47.28 -67.99 -23.70
CA PRO A 268 -46.09 -68.68 -24.21
C PRO A 268 -46.47 -69.91 -25.05
N ILE A 269 -45.79 -70.13 -26.17
CA ILE A 269 -46.09 -71.25 -27.08
C ILE A 269 -45.92 -72.61 -26.38
N GLN A 270 -44.98 -72.72 -25.43
CA GLN A 270 -44.79 -73.94 -24.65
C GLN A 270 -46.05 -74.31 -23.83
N SER A 271 -46.88 -73.33 -23.48
CA SER A 271 -48.14 -73.56 -22.77
C SER A 271 -49.26 -74.10 -23.68
N LEU A 272 -49.11 -74.02 -25.01
CA LEU A 272 -50.14 -74.50 -25.95
C LEU A 272 -50.27 -76.02 -25.95
N GLY A 273 -49.19 -76.76 -25.68
CA GLY A 273 -49.21 -78.22 -25.60
C GLY A 273 -50.14 -78.73 -24.50
N SER A 274 -50.05 -78.15 -23.29
CA SER A 274 -50.90 -78.53 -22.15
C SER A 274 -52.33 -78.03 -22.27
N ILE A 275 -52.55 -76.90 -22.96
CA ILE A 275 -53.88 -76.28 -23.09
C ILE A 275 -54.69 -76.91 -24.23
N PHE A 276 -54.07 -77.18 -25.38
CA PHE A 276 -54.77 -77.68 -26.58
C PHE A 276 -54.45 -79.14 -26.94
N GLY A 277 -53.63 -79.84 -26.14
CA GLY A 277 -53.33 -81.26 -26.36
C GLY A 277 -52.45 -81.56 -27.57
N LEU A 278 -51.60 -80.61 -27.98
CA LEU A 278 -50.69 -80.75 -29.12
C LEU A 278 -49.57 -81.76 -28.78
N ARG A 279 -49.24 -82.67 -29.71
CA ARG A 279 -48.18 -83.69 -29.51
C ARG A 279 -46.79 -83.04 -29.48
N ASP A 280 -45.89 -83.56 -28.62
CA ASP A 280 -44.51 -83.07 -28.42
C ASP A 280 -43.70 -82.91 -29.72
N THR A 281 -43.96 -83.72 -30.75
CA THR A 281 -43.28 -83.64 -32.05
C THR A 281 -43.50 -82.31 -32.79
N HIS A 282 -44.54 -81.55 -32.44
CA HIS A 282 -44.80 -80.21 -32.99
C HIS A 282 -44.11 -79.07 -32.21
N LEU A 283 -43.56 -79.36 -31.02
CA LEU A 283 -42.97 -78.39 -30.10
C LEU A 283 -41.46 -78.63 -29.86
N GLN A 284 -40.91 -79.75 -30.35
CA GLN A 284 -39.47 -80.07 -30.26
C GLN A 284 -38.60 -79.05 -31.02
N GLY A 285 -37.69 -78.39 -30.30
CA GLY A 285 -36.77 -77.36 -30.82
C GLY A 285 -37.01 -75.94 -30.27
N HIS A 286 -38.07 -75.73 -29.49
CA HIS A 286 -38.47 -74.42 -28.97
C HIS A 286 -38.06 -74.16 -27.50
N ASP A 287 -37.05 -74.88 -27.02
CA ASP A 287 -36.43 -74.72 -25.68
C ASP A 287 -35.47 -73.52 -25.63
N ARG A 288 -35.80 -72.44 -26.35
CA ARG A 288 -34.99 -71.22 -26.36
C ARG A 288 -35.35 -70.39 -25.14
N ASN A 289 -34.62 -70.59 -24.05
CA ASN A 289 -34.73 -69.74 -22.87
C ASN A 289 -34.40 -68.28 -23.25
N LEU A 290 -35.36 -67.39 -23.07
CA LEU A 290 -35.16 -65.96 -23.27
C LEU A 290 -34.38 -65.44 -22.05
N PHE A 291 -33.14 -64.98 -22.27
CA PHE A 291 -32.34 -64.42 -21.19
C PHE A 291 -32.99 -63.12 -20.72
N SER A 292 -33.34 -63.05 -19.42
CA SER A 292 -33.92 -61.84 -18.84
C SER A 292 -32.81 -60.82 -18.60
N VAL A 293 -32.85 -59.70 -19.33
CA VAL A 293 -32.07 -58.50 -18.99
C VAL A 293 -32.74 -57.83 -17.77
N SER A 294 -31.95 -57.35 -16.82
CA SER A 294 -32.47 -56.66 -15.64
C SER A 294 -33.14 -55.34 -16.03
N HIS A 295 -34.25 -55.00 -15.36
CA HIS A 295 -34.96 -53.73 -15.59
C HIS A 295 -34.06 -52.53 -15.26
N GLU A 296 -33.27 -52.64 -14.17
CA GLU A 296 -32.32 -51.60 -13.75
C GLU A 296 -31.31 -51.23 -14.83
N LEU A 297 -30.76 -52.21 -15.56
CA LEU A 297 -29.79 -51.93 -16.61
C LEU A 297 -30.43 -51.25 -17.82
N LEU A 298 -31.61 -51.71 -18.24
CA LEU A 298 -32.34 -51.12 -19.37
C LEU A 298 -32.73 -49.68 -19.08
N ASP A 299 -33.23 -49.42 -17.87
CA ASP A 299 -33.55 -48.09 -17.38
C ASP A 299 -32.31 -47.20 -17.35
N THR A 300 -31.20 -47.69 -16.80
CA THR A 300 -29.93 -46.95 -16.73
C THR A 300 -29.47 -46.51 -18.12
N VAL A 301 -29.52 -47.40 -19.11
CA VAL A 301 -29.11 -47.05 -20.48
C VAL A 301 -30.03 -45.98 -21.08
N MET A 302 -31.35 -46.12 -20.95
CA MET A 302 -32.30 -45.13 -21.47
C MET A 302 -32.17 -43.77 -20.78
N GLU A 303 -31.92 -43.75 -19.47
CA GLU A 303 -31.66 -42.53 -18.69
C GLU A 303 -30.38 -41.84 -19.15
N GLN A 304 -29.28 -42.58 -19.32
CA GLN A 304 -28.01 -42.01 -19.80
C GLN A 304 -28.13 -41.38 -21.20
N PHE A 305 -28.87 -42.00 -22.12
CA PHE A 305 -29.17 -41.39 -23.42
C PHE A 305 -29.97 -40.08 -23.26
N GLY A 306 -30.97 -40.06 -22.38
CA GLY A 306 -31.76 -38.85 -22.09
C GLY A 306 -30.94 -37.72 -21.45
N GLU A 307 -29.98 -38.06 -20.61
CA GLU A 307 -29.04 -37.09 -20.04
C GLU A 307 -28.13 -36.47 -21.11
N VAL A 308 -27.59 -37.28 -22.02
CA VAL A 308 -26.79 -36.80 -23.16
C VAL A 308 -27.61 -35.84 -24.02
N GLU A 309 -28.84 -36.20 -24.38
CA GLU A 309 -29.74 -35.34 -25.15
C GLU A 309 -30.05 -34.02 -24.42
N THR A 310 -30.30 -34.08 -23.12
CA THR A 310 -30.56 -32.89 -22.28
C THR A 310 -29.38 -31.92 -22.26
N VAL A 311 -28.17 -32.43 -22.04
CA VAL A 311 -26.96 -31.59 -22.01
C VAL A 311 -26.63 -31.06 -23.42
N TRP A 312 -26.84 -31.87 -24.46
CA TRP A 312 -26.66 -31.45 -25.84
C TRP A 312 -27.60 -30.30 -26.24
N CYS A 313 -28.89 -30.37 -25.90
CA CYS A 313 -29.84 -29.27 -26.17
C CYS A 313 -29.40 -27.96 -25.49
N ARG A 314 -28.89 -28.03 -24.26
CA ARG A 314 -28.33 -26.87 -23.55
C ARG A 314 -27.11 -26.29 -24.26
N LEU A 315 -26.26 -27.14 -24.83
CA LEU A 315 -25.10 -26.70 -25.60
C LEU A 315 -25.52 -26.01 -26.91
N VAL A 316 -26.58 -26.50 -27.57
CA VAL A 316 -27.17 -25.83 -28.75
C VAL A 316 -27.78 -24.47 -28.39
N ASP A 317 -28.44 -24.37 -27.24
CA ASP A 317 -28.92 -23.09 -26.73
C ASP A 317 -27.76 -22.12 -26.44
N TYR A 318 -26.65 -22.64 -25.93
CA TYR A 318 -25.43 -21.85 -25.70
C TYR A 318 -24.81 -21.37 -27.01
N ALA A 319 -24.68 -22.23 -28.03
CA ALA A 319 -24.23 -21.84 -29.36
C ALA A 319 -25.09 -20.71 -29.95
N SER A 320 -26.42 -20.82 -29.80
CA SER A 320 -27.36 -19.77 -30.22
C SER A 320 -27.17 -18.46 -29.45
N TYR A 321 -26.77 -18.52 -28.17
CA TYR A 321 -26.44 -17.36 -27.36
C TYR A 321 -25.12 -16.70 -27.81
N LEU A 322 -24.08 -17.49 -28.07
CA LEU A 322 -22.80 -17.00 -28.58
C LEU A 322 -22.97 -16.32 -29.94
N ALA A 323 -23.76 -16.92 -30.84
CA ALA A 323 -24.05 -16.34 -32.15
C ALA A 323 -24.70 -14.95 -32.07
N LYS A 324 -25.55 -14.70 -31.06
CA LYS A 324 -26.16 -13.39 -30.80
C LYS A 324 -25.17 -12.37 -30.24
N HIS A 325 -24.14 -12.83 -29.54
CA HIS A 325 -23.14 -12.00 -28.88
C HIS A 325 -21.77 -12.03 -29.58
N ARG A 326 -21.75 -12.38 -30.87
CA ARG A 326 -20.54 -12.56 -31.68
C ARG A 326 -19.46 -11.47 -31.52
N PRO A 327 -19.79 -10.16 -31.39
CA PRO A 327 -18.76 -9.13 -31.20
C PRO A 327 -17.95 -9.26 -29.90
N TYR A 328 -18.44 -10.02 -28.92
CA TYR A 328 -17.89 -10.14 -27.56
C TYR A 328 -17.29 -11.53 -27.28
N VAL A 329 -17.17 -12.39 -28.29
CA VAL A 329 -16.85 -13.82 -28.13
C VAL A 329 -15.76 -14.21 -29.13
N SER A 330 -14.85 -15.09 -28.72
CA SER A 330 -13.79 -15.58 -29.60
C SER A 330 -14.34 -16.51 -30.69
N LEU A 331 -13.72 -16.46 -31.88
CA LEU A 331 -14.10 -17.34 -32.99
C LEU A 331 -13.82 -18.81 -32.66
N ASP A 332 -12.71 -19.09 -31.97
CA ASP A 332 -12.31 -20.44 -31.55
C ASP A 332 -13.36 -21.06 -30.63
N GLN A 333 -13.88 -20.29 -29.67
CA GLN A 333 -14.92 -20.76 -28.77
C GLN A 333 -16.21 -21.14 -29.52
N VAL A 334 -16.61 -20.36 -30.52
CA VAL A 334 -17.78 -20.67 -31.34
C VAL A 334 -17.53 -21.98 -32.13
N GLN A 335 -16.35 -22.13 -32.72
CA GLN A 335 -15.98 -23.32 -33.49
C GLN A 335 -15.91 -24.59 -32.61
N ASP A 336 -15.36 -24.49 -31.40
CA ASP A 336 -15.27 -25.60 -30.46
C ASP A 336 -16.65 -26.10 -30.01
N VAL A 337 -17.56 -25.16 -29.71
CA VAL A 337 -18.95 -25.48 -29.34
C VAL A 337 -19.70 -26.12 -30.51
N ASP A 338 -19.65 -25.53 -31.70
CA ASP A 338 -20.31 -26.06 -32.91
C ASP A 338 -19.74 -27.43 -33.33
N GLY A 339 -18.43 -27.60 -33.22
CA GLY A 339 -17.73 -28.86 -33.46
C GLY A 339 -18.18 -29.95 -32.49
N THR A 340 -18.27 -29.63 -31.20
CA THR A 340 -18.72 -30.58 -30.16
C THR A 340 -20.19 -30.97 -30.35
N ILE A 341 -21.07 -30.01 -30.67
CA ILE A 341 -22.48 -30.27 -30.99
C ILE A 341 -22.59 -31.30 -32.12
N SER A 342 -21.82 -31.12 -33.19
CA SER A 342 -21.84 -31.99 -34.37
C SER A 342 -21.31 -33.40 -34.05
N ILE A 343 -20.20 -33.50 -33.33
CA ILE A 343 -19.57 -34.77 -32.95
C ILE A 343 -20.49 -35.58 -32.03
N VAL A 344 -21.05 -34.93 -31.00
CA VAL A 344 -21.90 -35.62 -30.01
C VAL A 344 -23.17 -36.14 -30.66
N LYS A 345 -23.83 -35.35 -31.52
CA LYS A 345 -25.02 -35.79 -32.26
C LYS A 345 -24.73 -37.01 -33.12
N MET A 346 -23.68 -36.95 -33.94
CA MET A 346 -23.29 -38.06 -34.82
C MET A 346 -22.97 -39.34 -34.02
N LYS A 347 -22.21 -39.24 -32.92
CA LYS A 347 -21.85 -40.38 -32.08
C LYS A 347 -23.06 -40.96 -31.32
N ALA A 348 -23.94 -40.11 -30.79
CA ALA A 348 -25.14 -40.54 -30.09
C ALA A 348 -26.10 -41.29 -31.04
N GLU A 349 -26.30 -40.79 -32.26
CA GLU A 349 -27.09 -41.48 -33.30
C GLU A 349 -26.50 -42.85 -33.65
N LYS A 350 -25.17 -42.93 -33.82
CA LYS A 350 -24.47 -44.21 -34.06
C LYS A 350 -24.65 -45.19 -32.91
N LEU A 351 -24.49 -44.76 -31.66
CA LEU A 351 -24.70 -45.60 -30.48
C LEU A 351 -26.15 -46.12 -30.39
N LYS A 352 -27.13 -45.25 -30.69
CA LYS A 352 -28.55 -45.64 -30.71
C LYS A 352 -28.82 -46.72 -31.78
N GLN A 353 -28.21 -46.61 -32.96
CA GLN A 353 -28.32 -47.65 -34.00
C GLN A 353 -27.71 -48.99 -33.59
N THR A 354 -26.60 -48.98 -32.84
CA THR A 354 -25.95 -50.21 -32.34
C THR A 354 -26.66 -50.84 -31.14
N TYR A 355 -27.56 -50.11 -30.47
CA TYR A 355 -28.27 -50.59 -29.28
C TYR A 355 -29.30 -51.69 -29.59
N ALA A 356 -30.00 -51.63 -30.72
CA ALA A 356 -30.95 -52.67 -31.14
C ALA A 356 -30.27 -54.06 -31.33
N PRO A 357 -29.18 -54.18 -32.12
CA PRO A 357 -28.41 -55.41 -32.21
C PRO A 357 -27.88 -55.91 -30.86
N PHE A 358 -27.42 -55.01 -30.00
CA PHE A 358 -26.96 -55.33 -28.64
C PHE A 358 -28.09 -55.94 -27.79
N LEU A 359 -29.28 -55.33 -27.79
CA LEU A 359 -30.44 -55.81 -27.04
C LEU A 359 -30.92 -57.18 -27.54
N MET A 360 -30.96 -57.39 -28.86
CA MET A 360 -31.30 -58.69 -29.44
C MET A 360 -30.29 -59.77 -29.06
N HIS A 361 -28.98 -59.47 -29.16
CA HIS A 361 -27.92 -60.38 -28.74
C HIS A 361 -28.03 -60.73 -27.25
N ALA A 362 -28.27 -59.74 -26.39
CA ALA A 362 -28.42 -59.94 -24.95
C ALA A 362 -29.60 -60.87 -24.60
N ARG A 363 -30.71 -60.78 -25.32
CA ARG A 363 -31.90 -61.64 -25.13
C ARG A 363 -31.70 -63.08 -25.65
N LEU A 364 -30.86 -63.24 -26.68
CA LEU A 364 -30.57 -64.54 -27.31
C LEU A 364 -29.44 -65.32 -26.63
N HIS A 365 -28.39 -64.62 -26.20
CA HIS A 365 -27.13 -65.24 -25.74
C HIS A 365 -26.73 -64.84 -24.31
N GLY A 366 -27.50 -63.96 -23.66
CA GLY A 366 -27.14 -63.38 -22.36
C GLY A 366 -26.29 -62.10 -22.50
N LEU A 367 -26.14 -61.38 -21.40
CA LEU A 367 -25.40 -60.11 -21.35
C LEU A 367 -23.88 -60.33 -21.52
N ASP A 368 -23.29 -59.63 -22.49
CA ASP A 368 -21.84 -59.45 -22.56
C ASP A 368 -21.44 -58.26 -21.69
N ARG A 369 -20.70 -58.53 -20.62
CA ARG A 369 -20.25 -57.54 -19.66
C ARG A 369 -19.36 -56.47 -20.30
N LEU A 370 -18.45 -56.84 -21.19
CA LEU A 370 -17.52 -55.90 -21.82
C LEU A 370 -18.26 -54.96 -22.79
N ALA A 371 -19.17 -55.50 -23.59
CA ALA A 371 -20.01 -54.68 -24.47
C ALA A 371 -20.92 -53.73 -23.69
N THR A 372 -21.44 -54.16 -22.52
CA THR A 372 -22.27 -53.33 -21.65
C THR A 372 -21.47 -52.18 -21.02
N GLU A 373 -20.29 -52.49 -20.46
CA GLU A 373 -19.39 -51.47 -19.88
C GLU A 373 -18.93 -50.46 -20.94
N SER A 374 -18.62 -50.92 -22.16
CA SER A 374 -18.26 -50.04 -23.28
C SER A 374 -19.39 -49.08 -23.68
N LEU A 375 -20.63 -49.55 -23.72
CA LEU A 375 -21.79 -48.71 -24.06
C LEU A 375 -22.00 -47.59 -23.03
N LEU A 376 -21.92 -47.92 -21.74
CA LEU A 376 -22.10 -46.96 -20.66
C LEU A 376 -20.95 -45.94 -20.61
N ASP A 377 -19.72 -46.37 -20.83
CA ASP A 377 -18.54 -45.50 -20.89
C ASP A 377 -18.61 -44.52 -22.08
N ASP A 378 -19.02 -45.00 -23.26
CA ASP A 378 -19.22 -44.14 -24.43
C ASP A 378 -20.29 -43.07 -24.19
N LEU A 379 -21.41 -43.43 -23.56
CA LEU A 379 -22.47 -42.47 -23.19
C LEU A 379 -21.98 -41.43 -22.18
N GLN A 380 -21.25 -41.85 -21.15
CA GLN A 380 -20.68 -40.96 -20.15
C GLN A 380 -19.68 -39.98 -20.77
N LYS A 381 -18.82 -40.45 -21.70
CA LYS A 381 -17.87 -39.60 -22.43
C LYS A 381 -18.57 -38.52 -23.27
N LEU A 382 -19.67 -38.86 -23.94
CA LEU A 382 -20.47 -37.90 -24.69
C LEU A 382 -21.08 -36.83 -23.78
N LYS A 383 -21.63 -37.24 -22.63
CA LYS A 383 -22.15 -36.33 -21.61
C LYS A 383 -21.07 -35.38 -21.10
N SER A 384 -19.93 -35.91 -20.66
CA SER A 384 -18.82 -35.13 -20.12
C SER A 384 -18.29 -34.09 -21.11
N SER A 385 -18.22 -34.42 -22.40
CA SER A 385 -17.77 -33.50 -23.45
C SER A 385 -18.66 -32.24 -23.54
N CYS A 386 -19.97 -32.39 -23.34
CA CYS A 386 -20.90 -31.26 -23.36
C CYS A 386 -20.87 -30.46 -22.04
N VAL A 387 -20.78 -31.15 -20.89
CA VAL A 387 -20.77 -30.50 -19.57
C VAL A 387 -19.55 -29.59 -19.40
N GLN A 388 -18.37 -30.05 -19.83
CA GLN A 388 -17.13 -29.25 -19.73
C GLN A 388 -17.25 -27.87 -20.41
N LEU A 389 -17.90 -27.79 -21.57
CA LEU A 389 -18.12 -26.52 -22.27
C LEU A 389 -19.20 -25.66 -21.60
N LEU A 390 -20.24 -26.29 -21.05
CA LEU A 390 -21.31 -25.58 -20.36
C LEU A 390 -20.87 -25.00 -19.00
N ASP A 391 -19.94 -25.67 -18.31
CA ASP A 391 -19.39 -25.14 -17.05
C ASP A 391 -18.53 -23.90 -17.30
N LEU A 392 -17.74 -23.89 -18.39
CA LEU A 392 -16.98 -22.71 -18.83
C LEU A 392 -17.88 -21.53 -19.23
N ALA A 393 -19.09 -21.81 -19.71
CA ALA A 393 -20.05 -20.79 -20.16
C ALA A 393 -20.65 -19.95 -19.03
N VAL A 394 -20.74 -20.48 -17.81
CA VAL A 394 -21.42 -19.81 -16.69
C VAL A 394 -20.68 -18.53 -16.29
N ASP A 395 -19.35 -18.60 -16.19
CA ASP A 395 -18.52 -17.47 -15.75
C ASP A 395 -18.35 -16.39 -16.82
N GLN A 396 -18.39 -16.77 -18.11
CA GLN A 396 -18.18 -15.85 -19.23
C GLN A 396 -19.44 -15.04 -19.59
N ASN A 397 -20.63 -15.59 -19.35
CA ASN A 397 -21.88 -14.94 -19.71
C ASN A 397 -22.14 -13.62 -18.97
N ASP A 398 -21.75 -13.52 -17.71
CA ASP A 398 -21.92 -12.29 -16.93
C ASP A 398 -21.14 -11.13 -17.56
N ASN A 399 -19.93 -11.39 -18.04
CA ASN A 399 -19.06 -10.40 -18.68
C ASN A 399 -19.60 -9.99 -20.07
N ILE A 400 -20.08 -10.97 -20.85
CA ILE A 400 -20.71 -10.72 -22.16
C ILE A 400 -21.96 -9.86 -21.99
N ASN A 401 -22.82 -10.21 -21.04
CA ASN A 401 -24.05 -9.47 -20.76
C ASN A 401 -23.76 -8.04 -20.30
N PHE A 402 -22.78 -7.86 -19.40
CA PHE A 402 -22.36 -6.53 -18.94
C PHE A 402 -21.81 -5.67 -20.07
N SER A 403 -20.90 -6.22 -20.88
CA SER A 403 -20.29 -5.52 -22.01
C SER A 403 -21.34 -5.13 -23.05
N SER A 404 -22.24 -6.05 -23.39
CA SER A 404 -23.36 -5.79 -24.30
C SER A 404 -24.29 -4.70 -23.77
N ALA A 405 -24.64 -4.74 -22.49
CA ALA A 405 -25.48 -3.72 -21.86
C ALA A 405 -24.82 -2.33 -21.89
N ALA A 406 -23.53 -2.24 -21.59
CA ALA A 406 -22.80 -0.96 -21.61
C ALA A 406 -22.64 -0.40 -23.03
N VAL A 407 -22.44 -1.25 -24.05
CA VAL A 407 -22.45 -0.83 -25.47
C VAL A 407 -23.81 -0.28 -25.87
N ASN A 408 -24.92 -0.88 -25.42
CA ASN A 408 -26.27 -0.35 -25.66
C ASN A 408 -26.48 1.04 -25.01
N HIS A 409 -25.68 1.41 -24.01
CA HIS A 409 -25.68 2.74 -23.38
C HIS A 409 -24.64 3.71 -24.00
N GLY A 410 -23.99 3.33 -25.10
CA GLY A 410 -23.08 4.19 -25.87
C GLY A 410 -21.59 3.95 -25.63
N ALA A 411 -21.20 2.89 -24.91
CA ALA A 411 -19.79 2.50 -24.79
C ALA A 411 -19.25 1.87 -26.09
N VAL A 412 -17.93 1.93 -26.28
CA VAL A 412 -17.21 1.23 -27.35
C VAL A 412 -16.51 0.00 -26.77
N TYR A 413 -16.86 -1.20 -27.25
CA TYR A 413 -16.16 -2.43 -26.87
C TYR A 413 -14.93 -2.66 -27.76
N ILE A 414 -13.85 -3.17 -27.17
CA ILE A 414 -12.59 -3.51 -27.83
C ILE A 414 -12.13 -4.87 -27.30
N GLY A 415 -11.98 -5.83 -28.21
CA GLY A 415 -11.57 -7.20 -27.90
C GLY A 415 -11.64 -8.06 -29.15
N HIS A 416 -12.70 -8.86 -29.28
CA HIS A 416 -12.93 -9.79 -30.40
C HIS A 416 -13.48 -9.15 -31.69
N ASN A 417 -13.55 -7.82 -31.78
CA ASN A 417 -14.26 -7.09 -32.85
C ASN A 417 -13.35 -6.29 -33.80
N ASP A 418 -12.05 -6.60 -33.85
CA ASP A 418 -11.02 -5.93 -34.69
C ASP A 418 -10.90 -4.40 -34.50
N VAL A 419 -11.49 -3.87 -33.43
CA VAL A 419 -11.35 -2.45 -33.05
C VAL A 419 -10.03 -2.26 -32.33
N ASP A 420 -9.36 -1.13 -32.60
CA ASP A 420 -8.06 -0.80 -32.02
C ASP A 420 -8.20 0.40 -31.08
N LEU A 421 -7.71 0.24 -29.84
CA LEU A 421 -7.72 1.28 -28.82
C LEU A 421 -7.00 2.55 -29.29
N ASP A 422 -5.89 2.42 -30.01
CA ASP A 422 -5.14 3.58 -30.50
C ASP A 422 -5.96 4.38 -31.51
N LYS A 423 -6.74 3.72 -32.37
CA LYS A 423 -7.62 4.41 -33.31
C LYS A 423 -8.73 5.17 -32.59
N VAL A 424 -9.32 4.58 -31.53
CA VAL A 424 -10.35 5.23 -30.71
C VAL A 424 -9.78 6.45 -29.97
N LEU A 425 -8.62 6.29 -29.32
CA LEU A 425 -7.93 7.39 -28.65
C LEU A 425 -7.54 8.51 -29.62
N GLY A 426 -7.10 8.16 -30.85
CA GLY A 426 -6.76 9.13 -31.90
C GLY A 426 -7.97 9.94 -32.38
N ALA A 427 -9.12 9.29 -32.60
CA ALA A 427 -10.35 9.95 -33.01
C ALA A 427 -10.90 10.89 -31.91
N CYS A 428 -10.81 10.47 -30.64
CA CYS A 428 -11.24 11.29 -29.50
C CYS A 428 -10.31 12.49 -29.27
N ALA A 429 -8.99 12.32 -29.44
CA ALA A 429 -8.02 13.42 -29.36
C ALA A 429 -8.25 14.49 -30.43
N ALA A 430 -8.61 14.10 -31.66
CA ALA A 430 -8.98 15.05 -32.71
C ALA A 430 -10.22 15.90 -32.35
N SER A 431 -11.08 15.36 -31.49
CA SER A 431 -12.33 16.00 -31.04
C SER A 431 -12.24 16.61 -29.64
N GLN A 432 -11.04 16.62 -29.02
CA GLN A 432 -10.80 17.06 -27.64
C GLN A 432 -11.73 16.43 -26.59
N ARG A 433 -12.06 15.15 -26.75
CA ARG A 433 -12.90 14.41 -25.80
C ARG A 433 -12.06 13.60 -24.83
N ASP A 434 -12.48 13.56 -23.57
CA ASP A 434 -11.90 12.67 -22.57
C ASP A 434 -12.23 11.21 -22.90
N VAL A 435 -11.42 10.27 -22.44
CA VAL A 435 -11.65 8.84 -22.67
C VAL A 435 -11.47 8.07 -21.37
N TYR A 436 -12.51 7.33 -20.98
CA TYR A 436 -12.48 6.38 -19.87
C TYR A 436 -12.38 4.97 -20.42
N VAL A 437 -11.33 4.23 -20.08
CA VAL A 437 -11.07 2.88 -20.56
C VAL A 437 -11.20 1.91 -19.40
N PHE A 438 -12.31 1.19 -19.34
CA PHE A 438 -12.53 0.09 -18.40
C PHE A 438 -11.82 -1.16 -18.90
N LYS A 439 -10.83 -1.65 -18.15
CA LYS A 439 -10.04 -2.85 -18.48
C LYS A 439 -10.39 -4.00 -17.57
N PHE A 440 -10.63 -5.17 -18.15
CA PHE A 440 -10.85 -6.39 -17.39
C PHE A 440 -10.23 -7.61 -18.06
N SER A 441 -9.98 -8.64 -17.27
CA SER A 441 -9.62 -10.00 -17.68
C SER A 441 -10.24 -10.98 -16.68
N GLN A 442 -10.46 -12.22 -17.07
CA GLN A 442 -11.01 -13.25 -16.20
C GLN A 442 -10.08 -13.50 -15.01
N ALA A 443 -8.76 -13.53 -15.24
CA ALA A 443 -7.78 -13.66 -14.17
C ALA A 443 -7.88 -12.53 -13.13
N ALA A 444 -8.03 -11.27 -13.57
CA ALA A 444 -8.17 -10.12 -12.68
C ALA A 444 -9.51 -10.12 -11.92
N ILE A 445 -10.60 -10.55 -12.58
CA ILE A 445 -11.94 -10.64 -11.97
C ILE A 445 -11.94 -11.72 -10.86
N THR A 446 -11.35 -12.88 -11.12
CA THR A 446 -11.29 -13.97 -10.14
C THR A 446 -10.37 -13.61 -8.97
N ALA A 447 -9.29 -12.86 -9.21
CA ALA A 447 -8.38 -12.41 -8.16
C ALA A 447 -9.00 -11.38 -7.20
N ASP A 448 -9.85 -10.46 -7.68
CA ASP A 448 -10.45 -9.38 -6.87
C ASP A 448 -11.90 -9.05 -7.32
N ARG A 449 -12.84 -9.92 -6.93
CA ARG A 449 -14.27 -9.73 -7.23
C ARG A 449 -14.86 -8.42 -6.68
N PRO A 450 -14.55 -7.96 -5.45
CA PRO A 450 -15.02 -6.67 -4.96
C PRO A 450 -14.57 -5.48 -5.83
N ALA A 451 -13.34 -5.47 -6.35
CA ALA A 451 -12.88 -4.41 -7.24
C ALA A 451 -13.61 -4.43 -8.60
N TRP A 452 -13.96 -5.62 -9.10
CA TRP A 452 -14.83 -5.75 -10.27
C TRP A 452 -16.19 -5.09 -10.03
N ASP A 453 -16.87 -5.43 -8.93
CA ASP A 453 -18.20 -4.88 -8.63
C ASP A 453 -18.15 -3.35 -8.43
N ALA A 454 -17.13 -2.84 -7.73
CA ALA A 454 -16.96 -1.40 -7.51
C ALA A 454 -16.66 -0.63 -8.80
N ASN A 455 -15.82 -1.17 -9.70
CA ASN A 455 -15.57 -0.55 -11.00
C ASN A 455 -16.81 -0.61 -11.92
N ARG A 456 -17.65 -1.65 -11.83
CA ARG A 456 -18.92 -1.71 -12.56
C ARG A 456 -19.86 -0.57 -12.17
N VAL A 457 -20.02 -0.32 -10.87
CA VAL A 457 -20.82 0.81 -10.37
C VAL A 457 -20.25 2.15 -10.86
N LEU A 458 -18.92 2.30 -10.84
CA LEU A 458 -18.26 3.49 -11.36
C LEU A 458 -18.49 3.65 -12.88
N LEU A 459 -18.44 2.56 -13.65
CA LEU A 459 -18.70 2.60 -15.09
C LEU A 459 -20.15 2.98 -15.40
N GLU A 460 -21.12 2.43 -14.66
CA GLU A 460 -22.54 2.78 -14.77
C GLU A 460 -22.75 4.27 -14.48
N GLU A 461 -22.14 4.82 -13.42
CA GLU A 461 -22.17 6.25 -13.11
C GLU A 461 -21.61 7.10 -14.27
N LEU A 462 -20.49 6.68 -14.87
CA LEU A 462 -19.90 7.35 -16.03
C LEU A 462 -20.84 7.28 -17.24
N LEU A 463 -21.41 6.12 -17.52
CA LEU A 463 -22.36 5.93 -18.63
C LEU A 463 -23.59 6.82 -18.46
N GLU A 464 -24.21 6.83 -17.27
CA GLU A 464 -25.36 7.68 -16.95
C GLU A 464 -25.07 9.16 -17.16
N ARG A 465 -23.94 9.65 -16.65
CA ARG A 465 -23.52 11.06 -16.79
C ARG A 465 -23.27 11.47 -18.24
N HIS A 466 -22.82 10.53 -19.07
CA HIS A 466 -22.38 10.81 -20.43
C HIS A 466 -23.33 10.28 -21.53
N THR A 467 -24.55 9.83 -21.18
CA THR A 467 -25.58 9.23 -22.06
C THR A 467 -26.06 10.05 -23.28
N LYS A 468 -25.72 11.34 -23.42
CA LYS A 468 -26.17 12.14 -24.57
C LYS A 468 -25.19 12.01 -25.75
N PRO A 469 -25.66 11.93 -27.02
CA PRO A 469 -24.78 11.71 -28.20
C PRO A 469 -23.73 12.80 -28.49
N LEU A 470 -23.64 13.84 -27.65
CA LEU A 470 -22.82 15.05 -27.82
C LEU A 470 -21.98 15.36 -26.56
N THR A 471 -21.63 14.36 -25.76
CA THR A 471 -20.89 14.55 -24.49
C THR A 471 -19.37 14.65 -24.68
N GLU A 472 -18.73 15.35 -23.75
CA GLU A 472 -17.30 15.70 -23.70
C GLU A 472 -16.37 14.48 -23.50
N ALA A 473 -16.91 13.26 -23.32
CA ALA A 473 -16.12 12.06 -23.00
C ALA A 473 -16.62 10.80 -23.73
N ALA A 474 -15.69 9.91 -24.09
CA ALA A 474 -15.93 8.58 -24.65
C ALA A 474 -15.65 7.49 -23.60
N ILE A 475 -16.48 6.44 -23.59
CA ILE A 475 -16.33 5.31 -22.67
C ILE A 475 -15.98 4.06 -23.47
N VAL A 476 -14.89 3.40 -23.09
CA VAL A 476 -14.32 2.24 -23.79
C VAL A 476 -14.26 1.07 -22.81
N ILE A 477 -14.67 -0.10 -23.29
CA ILE A 477 -14.57 -1.37 -22.59
C ILE A 477 -13.50 -2.19 -23.30
N LEU A 478 -12.43 -2.53 -22.59
CA LEU A 478 -11.28 -3.26 -23.10
C LEU A 478 -11.21 -4.64 -22.46
N ASP A 479 -11.46 -5.65 -23.27
CA ASP A 479 -11.29 -7.05 -22.91
C ASP A 479 -9.82 -7.45 -23.12
N CYS A 480 -9.07 -7.55 -22.03
CA CYS A 480 -7.64 -7.85 -22.09
C CYS A 480 -7.37 -9.31 -22.48
N ASP A 481 -8.28 -10.24 -22.17
CA ASP A 481 -8.11 -11.65 -22.54
C ASP A 481 -8.17 -11.82 -24.05
N ALA A 482 -9.10 -11.12 -24.70
CA ALA A 482 -9.24 -11.11 -26.16
C ALA A 482 -7.98 -10.59 -26.89
N LEU A 483 -7.21 -9.71 -26.23
CA LEU A 483 -6.00 -9.09 -26.78
C LEU A 483 -4.71 -9.78 -26.32
N GLY A 484 -4.79 -10.84 -25.51
CA GLY A 484 -3.63 -11.50 -24.91
C GLY A 484 -2.83 -10.62 -23.94
N GLN A 485 -3.46 -9.58 -23.38
CA GLN A 485 -2.84 -8.66 -22.44
C GLN A 485 -2.98 -9.17 -21.01
N GLN A 486 -1.87 -9.28 -20.29
CA GLN A 486 -1.89 -9.57 -18.87
C GLN A 486 -2.41 -8.35 -18.09
N LEU A 487 -3.31 -8.59 -17.15
CA LEU A 487 -3.89 -7.57 -16.29
C LEU A 487 -3.94 -8.10 -14.86
N ASP A 488 -3.27 -7.41 -13.94
CA ASP A 488 -3.20 -7.82 -12.54
C ASP A 488 -4.51 -7.53 -11.79
N ARG A 489 -5.19 -6.42 -12.12
CA ARG A 489 -6.41 -5.96 -11.47
C ARG A 489 -7.34 -5.21 -12.44
N VAL A 490 -8.65 -5.36 -12.22
CA VAL A 490 -9.70 -4.59 -12.93
C VAL A 490 -9.58 -3.10 -12.58
N GLN A 491 -9.60 -2.23 -13.59
CA GLN A 491 -9.38 -0.80 -13.41
C GLN A 491 -10.03 0.04 -14.53
N ILE A 492 -10.34 1.30 -14.22
CA ILE A 492 -10.75 2.32 -15.21
C ILE A 492 -9.61 3.34 -15.38
N ALA A 493 -8.99 3.37 -16.56
CA ALA A 493 -8.00 4.39 -16.91
C ALA A 493 -8.68 5.64 -17.50
N HIS A 494 -8.16 6.82 -17.19
CA HIS A 494 -8.66 8.09 -17.71
C HIS A 494 -7.61 8.80 -18.58
N TYR A 495 -8.01 9.23 -19.77
CA TYR A 495 -7.19 9.99 -20.72
C TYR A 495 -7.87 11.33 -21.02
N GLU A 496 -7.12 12.42 -20.95
CA GLU A 496 -7.58 13.75 -21.38
C GLU A 496 -7.36 13.95 -22.88
N GLY A 497 -8.13 14.85 -23.52
CA GLY A 497 -8.24 15.13 -24.97
C GLY A 497 -6.95 15.37 -25.81
N LYS A 498 -5.75 15.07 -25.30
CA LYS A 498 -4.46 15.04 -26.00
C LYS A 498 -3.76 13.67 -25.98
N ARG A 499 -4.49 12.57 -25.73
CA ARG A 499 -3.92 11.20 -25.56
C ARG A 499 -3.03 11.05 -24.31
N THR A 500 -3.00 12.05 -23.43
CA THR A 500 -2.23 11.97 -22.19
C THR A 500 -3.02 11.18 -21.17
N LYS A 501 -2.43 10.11 -20.66
CA LYS A 501 -3.01 9.35 -19.56
C LYS A 501 -2.95 10.18 -18.29
N VAL A 502 -4.10 10.52 -17.73
CA VAL A 502 -4.22 11.29 -16.49
C VAL A 502 -4.12 10.35 -15.30
N THR A 503 -4.85 9.23 -15.37
CA THR A 503 -4.94 8.27 -14.28
C THR A 503 -4.96 6.84 -14.80
N GLN A 504 -4.25 5.97 -14.10
CA GLN A 504 -4.20 4.53 -14.35
C GLN A 504 -5.43 3.81 -13.79
N ASP A 505 -5.81 4.11 -12.53
CA ASP A 505 -6.99 3.57 -11.86
C ASP A 505 -7.82 4.71 -11.24
N LEU A 506 -8.95 5.03 -11.87
CA LEU A 506 -9.86 6.09 -11.46
C LEU A 506 -10.62 5.75 -10.17
N LEU A 507 -10.90 4.47 -9.92
CA LEU A 507 -11.59 4.06 -8.70
C LEU A 507 -10.66 4.24 -7.50
N GLU A 508 -9.42 3.77 -7.62
CA GLU A 508 -8.39 3.95 -6.60
C GLU A 508 -8.13 5.44 -6.34
N GLN A 509 -8.02 6.25 -7.40
CA GLN A 509 -7.88 7.70 -7.26
C GLN A 509 -9.08 8.31 -6.51
N ARG A 510 -10.32 7.94 -6.85
CA ARG A 510 -11.52 8.49 -6.18
C ARG A 510 -11.63 8.05 -4.73
N LEU A 511 -11.29 6.80 -4.41
CA LEU A 511 -11.26 6.29 -3.04
C LEU A 511 -10.18 7.00 -2.22
N PHE A 512 -9.01 7.20 -2.82
CA PHE A 512 -7.95 8.00 -2.25
C PHE A 512 -8.46 9.43 -1.98
N GLU A 513 -8.97 10.13 -2.99
CA GLU A 513 -9.49 11.49 -2.85
C GLU A 513 -10.64 11.60 -1.83
N ALA A 514 -11.52 10.60 -1.75
CA ALA A 514 -12.62 10.57 -0.78
C ALA A 514 -12.13 10.31 0.65
N SER A 515 -11.01 9.61 0.81
CA SER A 515 -10.40 9.35 2.12
C SER A 515 -9.60 10.54 2.65
N GLN A 516 -9.08 11.40 1.77
CA GLN A 516 -8.16 12.47 2.12
C GLN A 516 -8.84 13.82 2.36
N SER A 517 -8.19 14.67 3.16
CA SER A 517 -8.59 16.07 3.34
C SER A 517 -7.61 16.98 2.61
N PHE A 518 -8.11 17.78 1.68
CA PHE A 518 -7.30 18.62 0.81
C PHE A 518 -7.31 20.07 1.25
N ALA A 519 -6.18 20.75 1.10
CA ALA A 519 -6.12 22.19 1.13
C ALA A 519 -5.36 22.74 -0.07
N ARG A 520 -5.69 23.96 -0.46
CA ARG A 520 -5.09 24.67 -1.59
C ARG A 520 -4.84 26.12 -1.25
N TRP A 521 -3.85 26.75 -1.86
CA TRP A 521 -3.68 28.20 -1.75
C TRP A 521 -4.67 28.95 -2.64
N THR A 522 -4.94 30.19 -2.28
CA THR A 522 -5.68 31.14 -3.12
C THR A 522 -4.82 31.53 -4.32
N PRO A 523 -5.39 31.63 -5.55
CA PRO A 523 -4.63 32.01 -6.74
C PRO A 523 -3.81 33.30 -6.51
N GLY A 524 -2.51 33.26 -6.83
CA GLY A 524 -1.58 34.39 -6.67
C GLY A 524 -0.91 34.50 -5.29
N ALA A 525 -1.20 33.63 -4.33
CA ALA A 525 -0.59 33.67 -2.99
C ALA A 525 0.64 32.74 -2.83
N LEU A 526 0.95 31.93 -3.84
CA LEU A 526 2.04 30.95 -3.80
C LEU A 526 3.38 31.62 -4.15
N GLU A 527 4.34 31.48 -3.25
CA GLU A 527 5.75 31.79 -3.48
C GLU A 527 6.47 30.49 -3.89
N SER A 528 7.09 30.48 -5.07
CA SER A 528 7.66 29.26 -5.70
C SER A 528 9.13 29.42 -6.12
N ASP A 529 9.87 30.37 -5.54
CA ASP A 529 11.31 30.52 -5.81
C ASP A 529 12.13 29.32 -5.29
N ASP A 530 13.10 28.86 -6.09
CA ASP A 530 14.02 27.76 -5.74
C ASP A 530 14.91 28.06 -4.51
N ASP A 531 15.03 29.34 -4.14
CA ASP A 531 15.84 29.82 -3.00
C ASP A 531 15.06 29.86 -1.65
N ILE A 532 13.81 29.38 -1.61
CA ILE A 532 13.00 29.39 -0.38
C ILE A 532 13.57 28.39 0.63
N ARG A 533 14.35 28.89 1.59
CA ARG A 533 14.85 28.11 2.73
C ARG A 533 13.69 27.73 3.65
N LYS A 534 13.33 26.44 3.65
CA LYS A 534 12.30 25.89 4.55
C LYS A 534 12.76 26.03 6.02
N PRO A 535 11.91 26.53 6.93
CA PRO A 535 12.27 26.65 8.34
C PRO A 535 12.52 25.28 8.97
N VAL A 536 13.43 25.23 9.95
CA VAL A 536 13.80 23.97 10.64
C VAL A 536 12.64 23.46 11.48
N GLN A 537 11.88 24.36 12.11
CA GLN A 537 10.69 24.03 12.90
C GLN A 537 9.43 24.00 12.02
N ARG A 538 9.23 22.89 11.32
CA ARG A 538 7.98 22.59 10.59
C ARG A 538 7.17 21.52 11.31
N ARG A 539 5.83 21.63 11.27
CA ARG A 539 4.89 20.66 11.87
C ARG A 539 3.82 20.28 10.86
N MET A 540 3.50 18.99 10.76
CA MET A 540 2.44 18.49 9.90
C MET A 540 1.12 19.12 10.30
N VAL A 541 0.38 19.64 9.33
CA VAL A 541 -0.91 20.26 9.60
C VAL A 541 -1.93 19.15 9.88
N LYS A 542 -2.11 18.83 11.17
CA LYS A 542 -3.11 17.91 11.71
C LYS A 542 -4.08 18.69 12.60
N ILE A 543 -5.13 19.23 11.99
CA ILE A 543 -6.12 20.05 12.68
C ILE A 543 -7.53 19.65 12.27
N PRO A 544 -8.55 19.85 13.12
CA PRO A 544 -9.93 19.69 12.71
C PRO A 544 -10.28 20.63 11.56
N CYS A 545 -11.34 20.32 10.82
CA CYS A 545 -11.81 21.18 9.73
C CYS A 545 -11.99 22.64 10.20
N PRO A 546 -11.28 23.62 9.59
CA PRO A 546 -11.38 25.04 9.99
C PRO A 546 -12.75 25.70 9.75
N ARG A 547 -13.71 24.95 9.17
CA ARG A 547 -15.06 25.41 8.85
C ARG A 547 -16.03 25.11 10.00
N THR A 548 -16.86 26.09 10.39
CA THR A 548 -17.95 25.83 11.34
C THR A 548 -19.01 24.91 10.73
N GLY A 549 -19.43 23.89 11.50
CA GLY A 549 -20.44 22.91 11.09
C GLY A 549 -19.89 21.58 10.58
N CYS A 550 -18.58 21.46 10.38
CA CYS A 550 -17.90 20.15 10.29
C CYS A 550 -17.53 19.67 11.70
N SER A 551 -17.34 18.36 11.91
CA SER A 551 -16.94 17.82 13.22
C SER A 551 -15.68 18.54 13.72
N ASN A 552 -15.78 19.20 14.87
CA ASN A 552 -14.64 19.90 15.50
C ASN A 552 -13.71 18.93 16.27
N PHE A 553 -14.09 17.66 16.41
CA PHE A 553 -13.36 16.67 17.20
C PHE A 553 -12.49 15.75 16.34
N THR A 554 -12.78 15.62 15.06
CA THR A 554 -12.04 14.73 14.16
C THR A 554 -10.86 15.48 13.56
N LEU A 555 -9.64 15.04 13.85
CA LEU A 555 -8.43 15.59 13.25
C LEU A 555 -8.34 15.21 11.77
N CYS A 556 -8.09 16.19 10.91
CA CYS A 556 -7.86 15.96 9.48
C CYS A 556 -6.37 16.10 9.17
N HIS A 557 -5.84 15.17 8.37
CA HIS A 557 -4.52 15.29 7.76
C HIS A 557 -4.67 16.08 6.47
N TRP A 558 -3.96 17.19 6.35
CA TRP A 558 -4.13 18.11 5.22
C TRP A 558 -3.07 17.91 4.15
N ILE A 559 -3.54 17.65 2.93
CA ILE A 559 -2.72 17.41 1.75
C ILE A 559 -2.92 18.53 0.73
N CYS A 560 -1.86 18.95 0.05
CA CYS A 560 -1.95 19.91 -1.03
C CYS A 560 -2.76 19.33 -2.20
N SER A 561 -3.79 20.04 -2.67
CA SER A 561 -4.60 19.58 -3.81
C SER A 561 -3.90 19.57 -5.16
N ASN A 562 -2.65 20.05 -5.25
CA ASN A 562 -1.92 20.21 -6.52
C ASN A 562 -0.72 19.26 -6.61
N CYS A 563 0.15 19.21 -5.59
CA CYS A 563 1.27 18.26 -5.56
C CYS A 563 0.99 16.99 -4.76
N ASN A 564 -0.17 16.89 -4.09
CA ASN A 564 -0.48 15.79 -3.18
C ASN A 564 0.52 15.61 -2.02
N ALA A 565 1.41 16.57 -1.81
CA ALA A 565 2.32 16.58 -0.68
C ALA A 565 1.58 16.94 0.61
N GLN A 566 1.98 16.32 1.71
CA GLN A 566 1.47 16.68 3.03
C GLN A 566 1.86 18.12 3.37
N ILE A 567 0.91 18.88 3.89
CA ILE A 567 1.13 20.29 4.21
C ILE A 567 1.82 20.40 5.56
N GLU A 568 2.89 21.20 5.61
CA GLU A 568 3.64 21.50 6.82
C GLU A 568 3.51 22.98 7.20
N PHE A 569 3.34 23.27 8.48
CA PHE A 569 3.34 24.63 9.03
C PHE A 569 4.71 25.01 9.59
N GLY A 570 5.28 26.10 9.10
CA GLY A 570 6.47 26.72 9.64
C GLY A 570 6.17 27.47 10.94
N TYR A 571 6.64 26.93 12.06
CA TYR A 571 6.39 27.51 13.38
C TYR A 571 7.06 28.89 13.55
N SER A 572 8.17 29.12 12.85
CA SER A 572 8.98 30.35 12.94
C SER A 572 8.52 31.48 12.03
N ASP A 573 7.72 31.19 10.99
CA ASP A 573 7.37 32.17 9.94
C ASP A 573 5.89 32.21 9.55
N ASP A 574 5.07 31.29 10.08
CA ASP A 574 3.63 31.19 9.85
C ASP A 574 3.23 30.85 8.40
N TYR A 575 4.11 30.20 7.62
CA TYR A 575 3.80 29.71 6.28
C TYR A 575 3.37 28.24 6.29
N PHE A 576 2.51 27.88 5.34
CA PHE A 576 2.35 26.49 4.95
C PHE A 576 3.27 26.18 3.78
N TYR A 577 3.85 24.99 3.83
CA TYR A 577 4.83 24.45 2.90
C TYR A 577 4.28 23.18 2.26
N CYS A 578 4.50 23.05 0.96
CA CYS A 578 4.30 21.83 0.17
C CYS A 578 5.33 21.80 -0.97
N ASP A 579 5.29 20.81 -1.85
CA ASP A 579 6.25 20.70 -2.95
C ASP A 579 6.03 21.76 -4.06
N CYS A 580 4.87 22.42 -4.07
CA CYS A 580 4.64 23.56 -4.96
C CYS A 580 5.28 24.87 -4.49
N GLY A 581 5.75 24.95 -3.24
CA GLY A 581 6.28 26.17 -2.63
C GLY A 581 5.61 26.48 -1.29
N ARG A 582 5.52 27.77 -0.96
CA ARG A 582 4.93 28.24 0.31
C ARG A 582 3.87 29.32 0.11
N ALA A 583 2.93 29.40 1.05
CA ALA A 583 2.01 30.53 1.16
C ALA A 583 1.62 30.71 2.64
N LYS A 584 1.32 31.94 3.06
CA LYS A 584 0.88 32.21 4.43
C LYS A 584 -0.33 31.35 4.79
N PHE A 585 -0.39 30.86 6.02
CA PHE A 585 -1.43 29.92 6.46
C PHE A 585 -2.88 30.40 6.21
N ASP A 586 -3.10 31.73 6.19
CA ASP A 586 -4.41 32.36 6.01
C ASP A 586 -4.84 32.51 4.55
N ALA A 587 -3.93 32.24 3.61
CA ALA A 587 -4.19 32.22 2.18
C ALA A 587 -4.67 30.84 1.67
N TRP A 588 -4.83 29.85 2.55
CA TRP A 588 -5.27 28.51 2.19
C TRP A 588 -6.78 28.30 2.35
N GLN A 589 -7.33 27.41 1.54
CA GLN A 589 -8.72 26.95 1.55
C GLN A 589 -8.73 25.45 1.77
N PHE A 590 -9.74 24.97 2.50
CA PHE A 590 -9.78 23.61 3.05
C PHE A 590 -11.03 22.85 2.57
N LYS A 591 -10.86 21.56 2.27
CA LYS A 591 -11.89 20.58 1.92
C LYS A 591 -11.66 19.27 2.67
N CYS A 592 -12.40 19.01 3.75
CA CYS A 592 -12.28 17.74 4.47
C CYS A 592 -13.09 16.63 3.81
N ASN A 593 -12.74 15.38 4.14
CA ASN A 593 -13.40 14.15 3.67
C ASN A 593 -14.82 13.92 4.23
N SER A 594 -15.36 14.83 5.04
CA SER A 594 -16.66 14.66 5.67
C SER A 594 -17.82 14.92 4.69
N ALA A 595 -18.83 14.04 4.66
CA ALA A 595 -20.01 14.15 3.79
C ALA A 595 -20.91 15.39 4.07
N ILE A 596 -20.64 16.12 5.14
CA ILE A 596 -21.30 17.38 5.53
C ILE A 596 -20.51 18.61 5.05
N HIS A 597 -19.25 18.44 4.63
CA HIS A 597 -18.44 19.52 4.08
C HIS A 597 -19.08 20.04 2.77
N GLY A 598 -19.32 21.35 2.68
CA GLY A 598 -20.02 21.94 1.54
C GLY A 598 -21.52 22.22 1.77
N LYS A 599 -22.20 21.47 2.64
CA LYS A 599 -23.65 21.66 2.88
C LYS A 599 -23.90 22.88 3.76
N THR A 600 -24.71 23.83 3.29
CA THR A 600 -25.19 24.95 4.12
C THR A 600 -26.30 24.46 5.04
N ALA A 601 -26.20 24.73 6.34
CA ALA A 601 -27.29 24.47 7.28
C ALA A 601 -28.56 25.19 6.79
N LYS A 602 -29.60 24.42 6.45
CA LYS A 602 -30.92 24.96 6.09
C LYS A 602 -31.51 25.62 7.33
N GLY A 603 -31.32 26.93 7.51
CA GLY A 603 -31.99 27.65 8.60
C GLY A 603 -31.34 28.96 9.02
N ARG A 604 -31.53 30.01 8.23
CA ARG A 604 -31.82 31.42 8.62
C ARG A 604 -31.43 32.36 7.49
N LYS A 605 -32.42 33.10 6.98
CA LYS A 605 -32.24 34.18 6.02
C LYS A 605 -31.49 35.34 6.67
N SER A 606 -30.16 35.29 6.72
CA SER A 606 -29.35 36.45 7.06
C SER A 606 -29.07 37.26 5.79
N LYS A 607 -29.77 38.39 5.65
CA LYS A 607 -29.41 39.48 4.72
C LYS A 607 -28.06 40.08 5.17
N LYS A 608 -26.92 39.50 4.76
CA LYS A 608 -25.62 40.20 4.62
C LYS A 608 -24.57 39.24 4.03
N LYS A 609 -24.06 39.63 2.85
CA LYS A 609 -22.92 39.08 2.08
C LYS A 609 -22.86 37.55 1.94
N LYS A 610 -23.24 37.06 0.75
CA LYS A 610 -22.87 35.73 0.25
C LYS A 610 -21.35 35.55 0.36
N PRO A 611 -20.81 34.54 1.06
CA PRO A 611 -19.47 34.08 0.75
C PRO A 611 -19.52 33.42 -0.64
N VAL A 612 -18.48 33.62 -1.43
CA VAL A 612 -18.31 33.04 -2.76
C VAL A 612 -18.26 31.52 -2.58
N ASN A 613 -19.34 30.83 -2.93
CA ASN A 613 -19.35 29.38 -3.04
C ASN A 613 -18.58 29.04 -4.32
N SER A 614 -17.36 28.54 -4.20
CA SER A 614 -16.75 27.80 -5.30
C SER A 614 -17.51 26.48 -5.45
N SER A 615 -17.85 26.11 -6.68
CA SER A 615 -18.56 24.87 -7.03
C SER A 615 -17.80 23.59 -6.64
N ASP A 616 -16.52 23.71 -6.27
CA ASP A 616 -15.58 22.62 -5.97
C ASP A 616 -15.52 22.19 -4.49
N GLY A 617 -16.20 22.92 -3.59
CA GLY A 617 -16.32 22.58 -2.17
C GLY A 617 -15.20 23.07 -1.23
N TYR A 618 -14.19 23.79 -1.73
CA TYR A 618 -13.14 24.38 -0.89
C TYR A 618 -13.62 25.62 -0.13
N VAL A 619 -13.25 25.75 1.14
CA VAL A 619 -13.69 26.87 1.99
C VAL A 619 -12.53 27.51 2.73
N ALA A 620 -12.46 28.84 2.70
CA ALA A 620 -11.49 29.61 3.48
C ALA A 620 -11.74 29.46 5.00
N PRO A 621 -10.69 29.51 5.83
CA PRO A 621 -10.84 29.39 7.28
C PRO A 621 -11.68 30.54 7.84
N GLN A 622 -12.73 30.20 8.59
CA GLN A 622 -13.68 31.19 9.08
C GLN A 622 -13.14 32.00 10.27
N ASN A 623 -12.24 31.42 11.07
CA ASN A 623 -11.60 32.08 12.19
C ASN A 623 -10.07 31.87 12.11
N ARG A 624 -9.38 32.88 11.56
CA ARG A 624 -7.93 32.87 11.37
C ARG A 624 -7.15 32.79 12.69
N ALA A 625 -7.61 33.48 13.74
CA ALA A 625 -6.96 33.46 15.04
C ALA A 625 -7.05 32.07 15.69
N LYS A 626 -8.22 31.43 15.61
CA LYS A 626 -8.40 30.04 16.08
C LYS A 626 -7.53 29.08 15.29
N LEU A 627 -7.50 29.20 13.97
CA LEU A 627 -6.62 28.40 13.11
C LEU A 627 -5.16 28.54 13.53
N LEU A 628 -4.65 29.76 13.66
CA LEU A 628 -3.27 30.01 14.09
C LEU A 628 -2.99 29.41 15.48
N SER A 629 -3.92 29.56 16.43
CA SER A 629 -3.77 28.95 17.75
C SER A 629 -3.70 27.41 17.69
N SER A 630 -4.50 26.76 16.84
CA SER A 630 -4.43 25.31 16.62
C SER A 630 -3.12 24.89 15.94
N LEU A 631 -2.61 25.70 15.01
CA LEU A 631 -1.34 25.44 14.32
C LEU A 631 -0.13 25.59 15.27
N LYS A 632 -0.17 26.56 16.18
CA LYS A 632 0.87 26.74 17.22
C LYS A 632 0.82 25.64 18.28
N ASN A 633 -0.35 25.04 18.51
CA ASN A 633 -0.54 23.94 19.44
C ASN A 633 -0.41 22.55 18.80
N LEU A 634 0.08 22.44 17.56
CA LEU A 634 0.32 21.13 16.92
C LEU A 634 1.30 20.31 17.77
N GLU A 635 0.88 19.11 18.18
CA GLU A 635 1.70 18.20 18.98
C GLU A 635 2.94 17.72 18.20
N GLN A 636 4.02 17.44 18.93
CA GLN A 636 5.25 16.84 18.38
C GLN A 636 5.29 15.31 18.52
N SER A 637 4.23 14.71 19.05
CA SER A 637 4.10 13.25 19.27
C SER A 637 4.26 12.41 18.00
N ASP A 638 4.10 13.04 16.83
CA ASP A 638 4.31 12.43 15.53
C ASP A 638 5.79 12.42 15.07
N TYR A 639 6.70 13.11 15.76
CA TYR A 639 8.11 13.22 15.35
C TYR A 639 9.03 12.38 16.22
N ILE A 640 9.92 11.62 15.60
CA ILE A 640 10.98 10.88 16.28
C ILE A 640 12.33 11.44 15.82
N ASN A 641 13.00 12.21 16.69
CA ASN A 641 14.29 12.83 16.38
C ASN A 641 15.43 11.90 16.81
N ILE A 642 16.23 11.42 15.86
CA ILE A 642 17.34 10.47 16.09
C ILE A 642 18.64 11.12 15.63
N LEU A 643 19.59 11.30 16.55
CA LEU A 643 20.95 11.75 16.26
C LEU A 643 21.83 10.56 15.85
N ILE A 644 22.45 10.62 14.67
CA ILE A 644 23.32 9.55 14.17
C ILE A 644 24.78 9.97 14.29
N LEU A 645 25.58 9.16 14.99
CA LEU A 645 26.97 9.42 15.30
C LEU A 645 27.84 8.24 14.84
N GLY A 646 29.09 8.48 14.48
CA GLY A 646 30.03 7.41 14.14
C GLY A 646 31.25 7.90 13.38
N GLU A 647 32.31 7.10 13.37
CA GLU A 647 33.57 7.47 12.71
C GLU A 647 33.41 7.74 11.21
N THR A 648 34.36 8.49 10.65
CA THR A 648 34.47 8.61 9.19
C THR A 648 34.67 7.22 8.56
N GLY A 649 33.88 6.88 7.54
CA GLY A 649 33.98 5.60 6.84
C GLY A 649 33.31 4.40 7.53
N VAL A 650 32.55 4.61 8.62
CA VAL A 650 31.69 3.55 9.22
C VAL A 650 30.48 3.19 8.35
N GLY A 651 30.12 4.04 7.38
CA GLY A 651 29.00 3.82 6.48
C GLY A 651 27.71 4.55 6.85
N LYS A 652 27.76 5.66 7.59
CA LYS A 652 26.57 6.46 7.98
C LYS A 652 25.64 6.81 6.82
N SER A 653 26.16 7.42 5.75
CA SER A 653 25.37 7.81 4.58
C SER A 653 24.74 6.59 3.89
N THR A 654 25.49 5.48 3.80
CA THR A 654 24.96 4.22 3.27
C THR A 654 23.87 3.67 4.18
N PHE A 655 24.07 3.65 5.50
CA PHE A 655 23.08 3.22 6.47
C PHE A 655 21.80 4.05 6.41
N ILE A 656 21.88 5.37 6.28
CA ILE A 656 20.71 6.24 6.15
C ILE A 656 19.90 5.89 4.90
N ASN A 657 20.55 5.73 3.75
CA ASN A 657 19.86 5.31 2.53
C ASN A 657 19.28 3.89 2.64
N SER A 658 20.02 2.96 3.25
CA SER A 658 19.53 1.60 3.53
C SER A 658 18.28 1.65 4.43
N LEU A 659 18.33 2.44 5.51
CA LEU A 659 17.25 2.58 6.48
C LEU A 659 15.97 3.15 5.85
N VAL A 660 16.09 4.14 4.96
CA VAL A 660 14.94 4.64 4.18
C VAL A 660 14.28 3.49 3.41
N ASN A 661 15.06 2.70 2.67
CA ASN A 661 14.53 1.60 1.88
C ASN A 661 13.94 0.46 2.73
N TYR A 662 14.58 0.12 3.84
CA TYR A 662 14.09 -0.91 4.77
C TYR A 662 12.75 -0.52 5.43
N LEU A 663 12.53 0.78 5.67
CA LEU A 663 11.27 1.29 6.22
C LEU A 663 10.19 1.49 5.15
N THR A 664 10.57 1.68 3.88
CA THR A 664 9.62 1.86 2.76
C THR A 664 9.12 0.53 2.18
N PHE A 665 9.99 -0.46 1.98
CA PHE A 665 9.65 -1.71 1.29
C PHE A 665 9.72 -2.90 2.25
N GLU A 666 8.76 -3.83 2.14
CA GLU A 666 8.74 -5.03 2.96
C GLU A 666 9.78 -6.05 2.53
N THR A 667 9.98 -6.18 1.22
CA THR A 667 10.89 -7.16 0.61
C THR A 667 11.83 -6.52 -0.39
N LEU A 668 13.02 -7.12 -0.59
CA LEU A 668 13.96 -6.70 -1.62
C LEU A 668 13.35 -6.77 -3.03
N GLU A 669 12.48 -7.74 -3.31
CA GLU A 669 11.76 -7.85 -4.59
C GLU A 669 10.80 -6.69 -4.84
N GLU A 670 10.13 -6.20 -3.80
CA GLU A 670 9.30 -4.99 -3.90
C GLU A 670 10.17 -3.76 -4.21
N ALA A 671 11.30 -3.60 -3.51
CA ALA A 671 12.25 -2.52 -3.77
C ALA A 671 12.83 -2.58 -5.21
N LYS A 672 13.06 -3.78 -5.75
CA LYS A 672 13.49 -4.00 -7.14
C LYS A 672 12.43 -3.57 -8.15
N ARG A 673 11.14 -3.78 -7.86
CA ARG A 673 10.01 -3.40 -8.73
C ARG A 673 9.73 -1.89 -8.78
N ALA A 674 10.11 -1.13 -7.75
CA ALA A 674 9.97 0.33 -7.76
C ALA A 674 10.70 0.98 -8.97
N GLU A 675 10.21 2.08 -9.52
CA GLU A 675 10.88 2.71 -10.69
C GLU A 675 12.24 3.31 -10.33
N GLU A 676 12.35 3.96 -9.17
CA GLU A 676 13.55 4.67 -8.73
C GLU A 676 14.14 4.08 -7.44
N LEU A 677 15.43 4.35 -7.21
CA LEU A 677 16.09 4.06 -5.94
C LEU A 677 15.77 5.18 -4.94
N ASN A 678 15.19 4.85 -3.79
CA ASN A 678 14.97 5.85 -2.74
C ASN A 678 16.31 6.20 -2.08
N TRP A 679 16.84 7.39 -2.34
CA TRP A 679 18.05 7.88 -1.66
C TRP A 679 17.84 9.32 -1.21
N VAL A 680 18.41 9.65 -0.05
CA VAL A 680 18.33 10.98 0.56
C VAL A 680 19.72 11.62 0.69
N ILE A 681 20.77 10.81 0.70
CA ILE A 681 22.17 11.25 0.77
C ILE A 681 22.93 10.67 -0.40
N PRO A 682 23.72 11.46 -1.16
CA PRO A 682 24.61 10.90 -2.15
C PRO A 682 25.59 9.90 -1.50
N SER A 683 25.85 8.78 -2.17
CA SER A 683 26.82 7.81 -1.68
C SER A 683 27.53 7.13 -2.84
N SER A 684 28.80 6.75 -2.64
CA SER A 684 29.54 5.99 -3.64
C SER A 684 30.28 4.82 -3.03
N PHE A 685 30.35 3.73 -3.78
CA PHE A 685 31.05 2.51 -3.40
C PHE A 685 31.55 1.80 -4.67
N SER A 686 32.61 1.01 -4.53
CA SER A 686 33.15 0.20 -5.64
C SER A 686 32.70 -1.24 -5.51
N ILE A 687 32.31 -1.84 -6.63
CA ILE A 687 32.10 -3.29 -6.76
C ILE A 687 33.23 -3.88 -7.60
N GLN A 688 33.76 -5.02 -7.15
CA GLN A 688 34.74 -5.79 -7.89
C GLN A 688 34.09 -7.07 -8.42
N THR A 689 34.17 -7.30 -9.73
CA THR A 689 33.71 -8.54 -10.36
C THR A 689 34.90 -9.35 -10.82
N MET A 690 34.95 -10.62 -10.41
CA MET A 690 35.97 -11.59 -10.81
C MET A 690 35.32 -12.67 -11.66
N ASP A 691 35.65 -12.69 -12.95
CA ASP A 691 35.22 -13.77 -13.83
C ASP A 691 36.09 -15.01 -13.55
N ARG A 692 35.56 -15.92 -12.73
CA ARG A 692 36.28 -17.16 -12.35
C ARG A 692 36.51 -18.11 -13.51
N SER A 693 35.83 -17.91 -14.65
CA SER A 693 36.11 -18.66 -15.89
C SER A 693 37.40 -18.21 -16.57
N GLN A 694 37.92 -17.02 -16.22
CA GLN A 694 39.18 -16.47 -16.72
C GLN A 694 40.17 -16.26 -15.55
N PRO A 695 40.94 -17.28 -15.14
CA PRO A 695 41.83 -17.19 -13.97
C PRO A 695 42.94 -16.14 -14.10
N ASN A 696 43.30 -15.73 -15.32
CA ASN A 696 44.26 -14.65 -15.61
C ASN A 696 43.59 -13.33 -16.01
N GLY A 697 42.26 -13.24 -15.91
CA GLY A 697 41.49 -12.03 -16.24
C GLY A 697 41.72 -10.91 -15.22
N ALA A 698 41.76 -9.67 -15.68
CA ALA A 698 41.85 -8.52 -14.78
C ALA A 698 40.57 -8.38 -13.95
N ILE A 699 40.72 -8.15 -12.64
CA ILE A 699 39.61 -7.81 -11.75
C ILE A 699 38.99 -6.50 -12.24
N LYS A 700 37.70 -6.52 -12.57
CA LYS A 700 36.99 -5.31 -13.04
C LYS A 700 36.41 -4.59 -11.82
N GLU A 701 36.91 -3.40 -11.53
CA GLU A 701 36.32 -2.49 -10.56
C GLU A 701 35.31 -1.56 -11.23
N ARG A 702 34.10 -1.46 -10.68
CA ARG A 702 33.06 -0.54 -11.11
C ARG A 702 32.66 0.36 -9.94
N LYS A 703 32.83 1.68 -10.08
CA LYS A 703 32.36 2.65 -9.09
C LYS A 703 30.87 2.92 -9.29
N ILE A 704 30.07 2.65 -8.27
CA ILE A 704 28.65 2.98 -8.22
C ILE A 704 28.50 4.28 -7.45
N GLN A 705 27.77 5.22 -8.05
CA GLN A 705 27.45 6.51 -7.45
C GLN A 705 25.94 6.70 -7.40
N VAL A 706 25.42 6.89 -6.20
CA VAL A 706 24.01 7.20 -5.92
C VAL A 706 23.95 8.71 -5.66
N GLY A 707 23.23 9.47 -6.48
CA GLY A 707 23.05 10.92 -6.32
C GLY A 707 24.28 11.81 -6.61
N VAL A 708 24.03 13.13 -6.71
CA VAL A 708 25.03 14.21 -6.84
C VAL A 708 24.53 15.45 -6.09
N ARG A 709 25.36 16.09 -5.26
CA ARG A 709 25.10 17.42 -4.67
C ARG A 709 26.38 18.26 -4.60
N ASP A 710 26.22 19.58 -4.65
CA ASP A 710 27.33 20.55 -4.64
C ASP A 710 27.97 20.77 -3.25
N ASP A 711 27.29 20.36 -2.18
CA ASP A 711 27.72 20.53 -0.77
C ASP A 711 28.46 19.32 -0.16
N GLU A 712 28.55 18.19 -0.88
CA GLU A 712 29.34 17.01 -0.50
C GLU A 712 30.61 16.86 -1.36
N LYS A 713 31.76 16.57 -0.74
CA LYS A 713 33.01 16.26 -1.44
C LYS A 713 33.32 14.77 -1.36
N ASP A 714 33.97 14.23 -2.40
CA ASP A 714 34.43 12.83 -2.45
C ASP A 714 35.36 12.53 -1.25
N GLY A 715 34.83 11.79 -0.27
CA GLY A 715 35.51 11.41 0.98
C GLY A 715 36.57 10.33 0.82
N SER A 716 36.85 9.86 -0.40
CA SER A 716 37.86 8.83 -0.70
C SER A 716 39.31 9.18 -0.29
N LYS A 717 39.56 10.43 0.15
CA LYS A 717 40.87 10.91 0.66
C LYS A 717 40.96 11.01 2.19
N GLY A 718 40.02 10.44 2.95
CA GLY A 718 40.07 10.41 4.43
C GLY A 718 39.48 11.64 5.14
N ALA A 719 38.77 12.51 4.41
CA ALA A 719 37.95 13.59 4.98
C ALA A 719 36.49 13.12 5.11
N SER A 720 35.75 13.60 6.11
CA SER A 720 34.32 13.29 6.26
C SER A 720 33.54 13.67 4.99
N ALA A 721 32.71 12.77 4.45
CA ALA A 721 31.85 13.06 3.29
C ALA A 721 30.81 14.15 3.65
N THR A 722 30.15 14.00 4.81
CA THR A 722 29.27 15.01 5.40
C THR A 722 30.09 16.12 6.05
N GLN A 723 29.97 17.38 5.57
CA GLN A 723 30.73 18.53 6.08
C GLN A 723 29.91 19.43 7.03
N GLN A 724 28.59 19.29 7.05
CA GLN A 724 27.66 20.00 7.94
C GLN A 724 26.54 19.06 8.37
N THR A 725 26.01 19.27 9.58
CA THR A 725 24.91 18.49 10.13
C THR A 725 23.65 18.71 9.29
N ALA A 726 23.03 17.62 8.86
CA ALA A 726 21.85 17.64 7.99
C ALA A 726 20.71 16.82 8.60
N VAL A 727 19.46 17.18 8.31
CA VAL A 727 18.28 16.50 8.85
C VAL A 727 17.42 15.94 7.73
N TYR A 728 17.17 14.63 7.79
CA TYR A 728 16.43 13.88 6.80
C TYR A 728 15.11 13.36 7.39
N PRO A 729 13.96 13.93 7.00
CA PRO A 729 12.66 13.42 7.42
C PRO A 729 12.24 12.20 6.59
N ILE A 730 11.79 11.15 7.28
CA ILE A 730 11.24 9.93 6.70
C ILE A 730 9.83 9.76 7.25
N ASN A 731 8.84 9.70 6.35
CA ASN A 731 7.44 9.47 6.74
C ASN A 731 7.17 7.97 6.79
N VAL A 732 6.74 7.47 7.95
CA VAL A 732 6.36 6.07 8.17
C VAL A 732 4.98 6.05 8.81
N GLY A 733 3.95 5.72 8.00
CA GLY A 733 2.55 5.76 8.43
C GLY A 733 2.13 7.17 8.87
N SER A 734 1.71 7.33 10.13
CA SER A 734 1.28 8.61 10.71
C SER A 734 2.41 9.42 11.37
N LYS A 735 3.63 8.87 11.43
CA LYS A 735 4.80 9.44 12.12
C LYS A 735 5.90 9.86 11.15
N THR A 736 6.76 10.78 11.60
CA THR A 736 7.92 11.28 10.88
C THR A 736 9.18 11.05 11.69
N ILE A 737 10.07 10.22 11.17
CA ILE A 737 11.40 9.99 11.74
C ILE A 737 12.34 11.03 11.15
N ARG A 738 12.97 11.85 12.00
CA ARG A 738 13.98 12.84 11.60
C ARG A 738 15.36 12.31 11.98
N LEU A 739 16.11 11.91 10.96
CA LEU A 739 17.49 11.48 11.11
C LEU A 739 18.41 12.70 11.04
N ILE A 740 19.09 13.01 12.14
CA ILE A 740 20.07 14.08 12.24
C ILE A 740 21.44 13.45 11.94
N ASP A 741 21.91 13.59 10.71
CA ASP A 741 23.21 13.11 10.26
C ASP A 741 24.30 14.11 10.65
N THR A 742 25.32 13.63 11.36
CA THR A 742 26.44 14.46 11.78
C THR A 742 27.68 14.17 10.92
N PRO A 743 28.60 15.15 10.79
CA PRO A 743 29.95 14.87 10.28
C PRO A 743 30.59 13.68 10.99
N GLY A 744 31.47 12.98 10.28
CA GLY A 744 32.24 11.87 10.85
C GLY A 744 33.03 12.30 12.06
N ILE A 745 32.89 11.50 13.11
CA ILE A 745 33.62 11.68 14.35
C ILE A 745 35.08 11.24 14.10
N GLY A 746 36.06 12.05 14.52
CA GLY A 746 37.48 11.75 14.31
C GLY A 746 38.00 12.11 12.92
N ASP A 747 37.72 13.32 12.45
CA ASP A 747 38.20 13.81 11.15
C ASP A 747 39.74 14.01 11.20
N THR A 748 40.45 13.62 10.13
CA THR A 748 41.93 13.66 10.04
C THR A 748 42.52 15.09 10.07
N ARG A 749 41.67 16.11 10.24
CA ARG A 749 42.00 17.53 10.31
C ARG A 749 42.28 18.06 11.73
N GLY A 750 42.15 17.21 12.76
CA GLY A 750 42.59 17.47 14.14
C GLY A 750 41.56 18.15 15.06
N LEU A 751 41.96 18.38 16.32
CA LEU A 751 41.13 18.83 17.46
C LEU A 751 40.24 20.05 17.21
N ALA A 752 40.76 21.06 16.50
CA ALA A 752 40.01 22.29 16.22
C ALA A 752 38.78 22.02 15.33
N PHE A 753 38.88 21.03 14.44
CA PHE A 753 37.78 20.65 13.56
C PHE A 753 36.74 19.80 14.30
N ASP A 754 37.16 18.93 15.22
CA ASP A 754 36.25 18.14 16.07
C ASP A 754 35.40 19.06 16.98
N LYS A 755 36.00 20.11 17.57
CA LYS A 755 35.26 21.14 18.33
C LYS A 755 34.24 21.89 17.46
N LYS A 756 34.59 22.17 16.20
CA LYS A 756 33.68 22.82 15.24
C LYS A 756 32.51 21.90 14.86
N ASN A 757 32.79 20.61 14.65
CA ASN A 757 31.77 19.60 14.37
C ASN A 757 30.80 19.49 15.57
N MET A 758 31.32 19.50 16.81
CA MET A 758 30.49 19.47 18.01
C MET A 758 29.58 20.71 18.13
N ALA A 759 30.12 21.90 17.88
CA ALA A 759 29.34 23.13 17.88
C ALA A 759 28.22 23.11 16.81
N ASP A 760 28.49 22.50 15.65
CA ASP A 760 27.50 22.32 14.60
C ASP A 760 26.37 21.34 14.99
N ILE A 761 26.72 20.24 15.66
CA ILE A 761 25.76 19.28 16.22
C ILE A 761 24.86 19.97 17.24
N LEU A 762 25.44 20.67 18.22
CA LEU A 762 24.68 21.36 19.27
C LEU A 762 23.77 22.46 18.71
N ARG A 763 24.27 23.21 17.72
CA ARG A 763 23.47 24.22 17.00
C ARG A 763 22.28 23.61 16.27
N THR A 764 22.45 22.42 15.69
CA THR A 764 21.36 21.73 15.01
C THR A 764 20.34 21.19 16.03
N LEU A 765 20.83 20.60 17.12
CA LEU A 765 19.98 20.12 18.21
C LEU A 765 19.14 21.24 18.83
N SER A 766 19.69 22.45 19.02
CA SER A 766 18.96 23.59 19.62
C SER A 766 17.68 23.99 18.89
N SER A 767 17.51 23.57 17.63
CA SER A 767 16.30 23.80 16.85
C SER A 767 15.14 22.85 17.21
N TYR A 768 15.41 21.81 18.01
CA TYR A 768 14.46 20.77 18.42
C TYR A 768 14.23 20.80 19.93
N GLU A 769 13.00 20.55 20.37
CA GLU A 769 12.66 20.49 21.80
C GLU A 769 13.06 19.13 22.41
N GLN A 770 12.81 18.04 21.68
CA GLN A 770 12.95 16.67 22.19
C GLN A 770 13.87 15.81 21.31
N LEU A 771 14.74 15.03 21.93
CA LEU A 771 15.63 14.05 21.29
C LEU A 771 15.23 12.63 21.71
N HIS A 772 14.76 11.83 20.76
CA HIS A 772 14.20 10.49 21.03
C HIS A 772 15.30 9.42 21.08
N GLY A 773 16.37 9.62 20.31
CA GLY A 773 17.46 8.64 20.22
C GLY A 773 18.81 9.24 19.86
N VAL A 774 19.88 8.63 20.36
CA VAL A 774 21.26 8.83 19.90
C VAL A 774 21.79 7.48 19.44
N LEU A 775 21.94 7.31 18.13
CA LEU A 775 22.46 6.09 17.52
C LEU A 775 23.96 6.23 17.24
N ILE A 776 24.76 5.41 17.91
CA ILE A 776 26.21 5.32 17.70
C ILE A 776 26.50 4.17 16.74
N LEU A 777 26.98 4.50 15.54
CA LEU A 777 27.36 3.55 14.51
C LEU A 777 28.84 3.15 14.62
N LEU A 778 29.06 1.84 14.54
CA LEU A 778 30.36 1.15 14.66
C LEU A 778 30.49 0.09 13.57
N LYS A 779 31.70 -0.29 13.17
CA LYS A 779 31.91 -1.51 12.37
C LYS A 779 32.00 -2.73 13.29
N SER A 780 31.57 -3.90 12.85
CA SER A 780 31.64 -5.12 13.66
C SER A 780 33.03 -5.76 13.76
N ASN A 781 33.99 -5.36 12.91
CA ASN A 781 35.33 -5.95 12.81
C ASN A 781 36.46 -5.09 13.38
N ASN A 782 36.14 -4.04 14.13
CA ASN A 782 37.16 -3.25 14.82
C ASN A 782 37.57 -3.96 16.10
N SER A 783 38.62 -4.79 16.04
CA SER A 783 39.19 -5.49 17.20
C SER A 783 39.88 -4.57 18.21
N ARG A 784 40.12 -3.31 17.83
CA ARG A 784 40.61 -2.22 18.69
C ARG A 784 39.84 -0.95 18.35
N LEU A 785 39.35 -0.24 19.37
CA LEU A 785 38.82 1.12 19.19
C LEU A 785 40.01 2.07 18.99
N THR A 786 39.90 2.98 18.02
CA THR A 786 40.95 3.96 17.75
C THR A 786 41.05 4.95 18.92
N VAL A 787 42.24 5.51 19.15
CA VAL A 787 42.43 6.59 20.15
C VAL A 787 41.50 7.77 19.82
N THR A 788 41.36 8.08 18.53
CA THR A 788 40.45 9.08 18.00
C THR A 788 38.97 8.79 18.34
N PHE A 789 38.50 7.55 18.20
CA PHE A 789 37.14 7.17 18.58
C PHE A 789 36.88 7.39 20.07
N ASN A 790 37.81 6.92 20.91
CA ASN A 790 37.68 7.04 22.37
C ASN A 790 37.64 8.52 22.78
N PHE A 791 38.55 9.33 22.23
CA PHE A 791 38.57 10.77 22.45
C PHE A 791 37.24 11.41 22.07
N CYS A 792 36.75 11.17 20.85
CA CYS A 792 35.56 11.86 20.42
C CYS A 792 34.27 11.33 21.06
N MET A 793 34.20 10.04 21.39
CA MET A 793 33.10 9.47 22.17
C MET A 793 33.05 10.13 23.55
N GLN A 794 34.19 10.20 24.25
CA GLN A 794 34.25 10.86 25.54
C GLN A 794 33.92 12.36 25.43
N GLU A 795 34.41 13.05 24.40
CA GLU A 795 34.12 14.46 24.16
C GLU A 795 32.62 14.68 23.98
N LEU A 796 31.95 13.86 23.17
CA LEU A 796 30.50 13.93 23.01
C LEU A 796 29.77 13.70 24.34
N LEU A 797 30.19 12.68 25.11
CA LEU A 797 29.60 12.39 26.42
C LEU A 797 29.79 13.56 27.39
N THR A 798 30.87 14.34 27.27
CA THR A 798 31.00 15.56 28.08
C THR A 798 29.85 16.53 27.81
N HIS A 799 29.48 16.74 26.54
CA HIS A 799 28.51 17.76 26.14
C HIS A 799 27.04 17.35 26.29
N LEU A 800 26.75 16.06 26.46
CA LEU A 800 25.38 15.55 26.60
C LEU A 800 24.94 15.54 28.07
N HIS A 801 23.68 15.93 28.31
CA HIS A 801 23.08 15.86 29.64
C HIS A 801 22.81 14.40 30.01
N ARG A 802 22.94 14.05 31.29
CA ARG A 802 22.81 12.67 31.78
C ARG A 802 21.52 11.96 31.36
N SER A 803 20.40 12.67 31.21
CA SER A 803 19.14 12.08 30.74
C SER A 803 19.20 11.56 29.30
N ALA A 804 20.09 12.09 28.45
CA ALA A 804 20.26 11.62 27.08
C ALA A 804 20.87 10.21 26.99
N SER A 805 21.57 9.74 28.03
CA SER A 805 22.21 8.40 28.02
C SER A 805 21.20 7.26 27.93
N ARG A 806 19.99 7.44 28.47
CA ARG A 806 18.90 6.44 28.44
C ARG A 806 18.35 6.20 27.04
N ASN A 807 18.64 7.12 26.13
CA ASN A 807 18.17 7.14 24.76
C ASN A 807 19.31 6.78 23.79
N MET A 808 20.44 6.25 24.28
CA MET A 808 21.54 5.79 23.46
C MET A 808 21.31 4.36 22.96
N ALA A 809 21.64 4.14 21.69
CA ALA A 809 21.67 2.83 21.05
C ALA A 809 22.97 2.66 20.25
N PHE A 810 23.40 1.41 20.09
CA PHE A 810 24.62 1.05 19.39
C PHE A 810 24.27 0.25 18.13
N GLY A 811 24.56 0.79 16.96
CA GLY A 811 24.36 0.14 15.68
C GLY A 811 25.67 -0.37 15.11
N PHE A 812 25.78 -1.67 14.90
CA PHE A 812 26.93 -2.30 14.25
C PHE A 812 26.64 -2.41 12.75
N THR A 813 27.59 -1.97 11.94
CA THR A 813 27.57 -2.03 10.47
C THR A 813 28.52 -3.13 10.00
N ASN A 814 28.38 -3.55 8.74
CA ASN A 814 29.16 -4.61 8.12
C ASN A 814 29.03 -5.95 8.85
N THR A 815 27.85 -6.24 9.40
CA THR A 815 27.68 -7.38 10.33
C THR A 815 27.58 -8.74 9.64
N ARG A 816 27.52 -8.81 8.30
CA ARG A 816 27.54 -10.09 7.57
C ARG A 816 28.75 -10.96 7.93
N ILE A 817 29.94 -10.36 8.09
CA ILE A 817 31.19 -11.07 8.44
C ILE A 817 31.17 -11.63 9.86
N SER A 818 30.34 -11.06 10.73
CA SER A 818 30.17 -11.47 12.14
C SER A 818 28.85 -12.23 12.34
N ASN A 819 28.28 -12.79 11.27
CA ASN A 819 26.99 -13.49 11.27
C ASN A 819 25.89 -12.68 11.99
N TYR A 820 25.79 -11.40 11.64
CA TYR A 820 24.83 -10.43 12.18
C TYR A 820 24.92 -10.20 13.70
N SER A 821 26.14 -10.26 14.24
CA SER A 821 26.44 -9.92 15.63
C SER A 821 27.43 -8.74 15.73
N PRO A 822 27.61 -8.13 16.91
CA PRO A 822 28.58 -7.04 17.12
C PRO A 822 30.05 -7.38 16.80
N GLY A 823 30.40 -8.67 16.71
CA GLY A 823 31.73 -9.14 16.32
C GLY A 823 32.85 -8.72 17.28
N ASP A 824 34.03 -8.48 16.72
CA ASP A 824 35.26 -8.18 17.46
C ASP A 824 35.20 -6.84 18.22
N THR A 825 34.27 -5.96 17.86
CA THR A 825 34.09 -4.65 18.51
C THR A 825 33.36 -4.74 19.85
N PHE A 826 32.70 -5.86 20.14
CA PHE A 826 31.94 -6.05 21.38
C PHE A 826 32.81 -5.89 22.64
N GLY A 827 33.95 -6.58 22.71
CA GLY A 827 34.84 -6.59 23.88
C GLY A 827 35.46 -5.21 24.19
N PRO A 828 36.09 -4.54 23.20
CA PRO A 828 36.62 -3.19 23.36
C PRO A 828 35.55 -2.17 23.78
N LEU A 829 34.36 -2.21 23.18
CA LEU A 829 33.28 -1.28 23.51
C LEU A 829 32.71 -1.55 24.91
N THR A 830 32.53 -2.81 25.29
CA THR A 830 32.11 -3.18 26.66
C THR A 830 33.10 -2.66 27.69
N SER A 831 34.40 -2.72 27.40
CA SER A 831 35.46 -2.20 28.28
C SER A 831 35.40 -0.68 28.38
N LEU A 832 35.13 0.04 27.28
CA LEU A 832 34.96 1.49 27.27
C LEU A 832 33.75 1.93 28.09
N LEU A 833 32.59 1.30 27.84
CA LEU A 833 31.34 1.62 28.55
C LEU A 833 31.40 1.21 30.03
N GLY A 834 32.12 0.14 30.35
CA GLY A 834 32.39 -0.31 31.71
C GLY A 834 33.17 0.67 32.59
N LYS A 835 33.77 1.73 32.01
CA LYS A 835 34.37 2.85 32.76
C LYS A 835 33.31 3.81 33.33
N HIS A 836 32.07 3.76 32.83
CA HIS A 836 30.96 4.66 33.19
C HIS A 836 29.76 3.89 33.78
N LYS A 837 30.01 3.01 34.76
CA LYS A 837 28.98 2.13 35.37
C LYS A 837 27.84 2.89 36.04
N ASP A 838 28.10 4.10 36.51
CA ASP A 838 27.15 4.98 37.20
C ASP A 838 26.01 5.49 36.31
N ILE A 839 26.12 5.32 34.98
CA ILE A 839 25.17 5.85 33.99
C ILE A 839 24.33 4.74 33.35
N GLY A 840 24.62 3.47 33.67
CA GLY A 840 23.88 2.31 33.14
C GLY A 840 24.10 2.07 31.64
N MET A 841 25.22 2.55 31.09
CA MET A 841 25.59 2.30 29.70
C MET A 841 26.19 0.88 29.59
N ALA A 842 25.35 -0.10 29.27
CA ALA A 842 25.77 -1.47 28.99
C ALA A 842 25.33 -1.88 27.57
N LEU A 843 26.09 -2.77 26.93
CA LEU A 843 25.65 -3.40 25.67
C LEU A 843 24.67 -4.51 26.03
N GLU A 844 23.40 -4.24 25.80
CA GLU A 844 22.31 -5.18 26.03
C GLU A 844 21.60 -5.48 24.70
N ASN A 845 20.91 -6.60 24.63
CA ASN A 845 20.18 -6.98 23.42
C ASN A 845 19.16 -5.89 23.00
N GLN A 846 18.57 -5.19 23.97
CA GLN A 846 17.56 -4.16 23.71
C GLN A 846 18.12 -2.88 23.07
N ASN A 847 19.39 -2.52 23.27
CA ASN A 847 19.98 -1.27 22.79
C ASN A 847 21.10 -1.48 21.75
N THR A 848 21.36 -2.72 21.38
CA THR A 848 22.38 -3.12 20.41
C THR A 848 21.71 -3.64 19.15
N PHE A 849 22.06 -3.09 17.98
CA PHE A 849 21.43 -3.38 16.70
C PHE A 849 22.47 -3.74 15.65
N CYS A 850 22.18 -4.70 14.77
CA CYS A 850 23.15 -5.20 13.78
C CYS A 850 22.62 -5.03 12.36
N PHE A 851 23.23 -4.11 11.62
CA PHE A 851 22.88 -3.74 10.27
C PHE A 851 23.93 -4.22 9.27
N ASP A 852 23.48 -4.60 8.09
CA ASP A 852 24.31 -4.85 6.94
C ASP A 852 23.77 -4.02 5.75
N SER A 853 24.66 -3.35 5.03
CA SER A 853 24.27 -2.46 3.92
C SER A 853 24.54 -3.07 2.55
N GLU A 854 24.93 -4.36 2.48
CA GLU A 854 25.20 -5.04 1.21
C GLU A 854 23.94 -5.21 0.38
N SER A 855 22.78 -5.43 1.00
CA SER A 855 21.51 -5.54 0.28
C SER A 855 21.07 -4.22 -0.37
N PHE A 856 21.32 -3.07 0.27
CA PHE A 856 21.15 -1.76 -0.36
C PHE A 856 22.18 -1.52 -1.49
N ARG A 857 23.45 -1.93 -1.30
CA ARG A 857 24.47 -1.85 -2.36
C ARG A 857 24.08 -2.68 -3.58
N PHE A 858 23.55 -3.88 -3.34
CA PHE A 858 22.98 -4.74 -4.37
C PHE A 858 21.81 -4.07 -5.08
N LEU A 859 20.83 -3.52 -4.33
CA LEU A 859 19.71 -2.80 -4.92
C LEU A 859 20.17 -1.63 -5.80
N ALA A 860 21.13 -0.83 -5.34
CA ALA A 860 21.69 0.27 -6.10
C ALA A 860 22.47 -0.19 -7.35
N ALA A 861 23.14 -1.34 -7.29
CA ALA A 861 23.80 -1.95 -8.46
C ALA A 861 22.78 -2.50 -9.47
N TYR A 862 21.74 -3.17 -8.99
CA TYR A 862 20.64 -3.69 -9.78
C TYR A 862 19.95 -2.59 -10.59
N LYS A 863 19.61 -1.46 -9.94
CA LYS A 863 19.00 -0.29 -10.63
C LYS A 863 19.90 0.34 -11.68
N LYS A 864 21.22 0.11 -11.63
CA LYS A 864 22.19 0.54 -12.64
C LYS A 864 22.52 -0.53 -13.68
N ASN A 865 21.74 -1.61 -13.75
CA ASN A 865 21.95 -2.75 -14.64
C ASN A 865 23.35 -3.40 -14.46
N ILE A 866 23.85 -3.45 -13.22
CA ILE A 866 25.10 -4.14 -12.87
C ILE A 866 24.74 -5.48 -12.24
N PHE A 867 25.12 -6.56 -12.91
CA PHE A 867 24.91 -7.92 -12.42
C PHE A 867 25.81 -8.23 -11.22
N MET A 868 25.23 -8.84 -10.18
CA MET A 868 25.93 -9.35 -9.00
C MET A 868 25.48 -10.79 -8.75
N GLU A 869 26.44 -11.67 -8.43
CA GLU A 869 26.17 -13.07 -8.08
C GLU A 869 25.64 -13.18 -6.63
N ASN A 870 24.94 -14.29 -6.31
CA ASN A 870 24.42 -14.63 -4.97
C ASN A 870 23.31 -13.71 -4.44
N GLU A 871 22.23 -13.54 -5.20
CA GLU A 871 21.04 -12.77 -4.81
C GLU A 871 20.42 -13.22 -3.48
N GLU A 872 20.39 -14.53 -3.22
CA GLU A 872 19.86 -15.11 -1.97
C GLU A 872 20.54 -14.54 -0.71
N ASP A 873 21.84 -14.26 -0.78
CA ASP A 873 22.58 -13.68 0.34
C ASP A 873 22.18 -12.22 0.59
N PHE A 874 21.92 -11.45 -0.47
CA PHE A 874 21.45 -10.07 -0.35
C PHE A 874 20.01 -10.01 0.15
N GLN A 875 19.16 -10.96 -0.26
CA GLN A 875 17.83 -11.14 0.31
C GLN A 875 17.87 -11.45 1.80
N ARG A 876 18.78 -12.35 2.23
CA ARG A 876 18.98 -12.65 3.67
C ARG A 876 19.46 -11.43 4.44
N SER A 877 20.42 -10.68 3.89
CA SER A 877 20.92 -9.43 4.47
C SER A 877 19.83 -8.36 4.59
N TRP A 878 18.96 -8.25 3.58
CA TRP A 878 17.79 -7.36 3.59
C TRP A 878 16.84 -7.70 4.74
N ASN A 879 16.40 -8.96 4.83
CA ASN A 879 15.43 -9.39 5.83
C ASN A 879 15.93 -9.10 7.25
N HIS A 880 17.17 -9.51 7.57
CA HIS A 880 17.76 -9.26 8.89
C HIS A 880 17.90 -7.76 9.19
N SER A 881 18.48 -6.99 8.26
CA SER A 881 18.74 -5.56 8.48
C SER A 881 17.44 -4.75 8.57
N ARG A 882 16.38 -5.18 7.87
CA ARG A 882 15.04 -4.59 7.99
C ARG A 882 14.41 -4.88 9.33
N GLU A 883 14.45 -6.13 9.80
CA GLU A 883 13.94 -6.50 11.13
C GLU A 883 14.60 -5.65 12.23
N GLU A 884 15.93 -5.49 12.15
CA GLU A 884 16.70 -4.65 13.05
C GLU A 884 16.37 -3.16 12.92
N ALA A 885 16.11 -2.66 11.71
CA ALA A 885 15.69 -1.28 11.47
C ALA A 885 14.33 -0.98 12.09
N VAL A 886 13.36 -1.87 11.92
CA VAL A 886 12.03 -1.76 12.54
C VAL A 886 12.16 -1.85 14.06
N ARG A 887 13.03 -2.74 14.58
CA ARG A 887 13.30 -2.87 16.01
C ARG A 887 13.91 -1.60 16.60
N LEU A 888 14.84 -0.97 15.88
CA LEU A 888 15.48 0.29 16.28
C LEU A 888 14.46 1.42 16.41
N VAL A 889 13.58 1.59 15.41
CA VAL A 889 12.54 2.63 15.46
C VAL A 889 11.61 2.40 16.64
N LYS A 890 11.11 1.16 16.83
CA LYS A 890 10.25 0.81 17.99
C LYS A 890 10.95 1.04 19.32
N PHE A 891 12.25 0.78 19.40
CA PHE A 891 13.04 1.05 20.60
C PHE A 891 13.00 2.54 20.95
N PHE A 892 13.31 3.43 20.01
CA PHE A 892 13.30 4.88 20.27
C PHE A 892 11.89 5.44 20.50
N GLU A 893 10.85 4.88 19.87
CA GLU A 893 9.46 5.22 20.15
C GLU A 893 9.04 4.91 21.59
N SER A 894 9.61 3.87 22.20
CA SER A 894 9.28 3.46 23.57
C SER A 894 9.96 4.31 24.65
N LYS A 895 10.95 5.14 24.28
CA LYS A 895 11.74 5.92 25.25
C LYS A 895 11.08 7.26 25.58
N VAL A 896 11.27 7.70 26.81
CA VAL A 896 10.96 9.08 27.20
C VAL A 896 11.95 10.01 26.49
N PRO A 897 11.50 10.95 25.63
CA PRO A 897 12.40 11.81 24.90
C PRO A 897 13.24 12.69 25.84
N HIS A 898 14.49 12.92 25.46
CA HIS A 898 15.39 13.82 26.18
C HIS A 898 15.10 15.28 25.81
N GLU A 899 14.90 16.13 26.82
CA GLU A 899 14.69 17.57 26.64
C GLU A 899 16.00 18.25 26.23
N VAL A 900 16.08 18.70 24.97
CA VAL A 900 17.31 19.27 24.39
C VAL A 900 17.75 20.53 25.13
N LYS A 901 16.81 21.29 25.70
CA LYS A 901 17.10 22.47 26.51
C LYS A 901 18.07 22.16 27.66
N SER A 902 17.97 20.99 28.30
CA SER A 902 18.88 20.57 29.37
C SER A 902 20.33 20.39 28.87
N THR A 903 20.51 19.95 27.63
CA THR A 903 21.84 19.84 27.00
C THR A 903 22.38 21.20 26.58
N MET A 904 21.54 22.11 26.09
CA MET A 904 21.96 23.47 25.77
C MET A 904 22.38 24.25 27.01
N SER A 905 21.60 24.11 28.09
CA SER A 905 21.87 24.74 29.38
C SER A 905 23.18 24.24 29.99
N LEU A 906 23.40 22.92 30.03
CA LEU A 906 24.66 22.31 30.47
C LEU A 906 25.88 22.88 29.72
N ASN A 907 25.77 23.01 28.40
CA ASN A 907 26.86 23.52 27.57
C ASN A 907 27.10 25.02 27.75
N GLY A 908 26.03 25.81 27.90
CA GLY A 908 26.14 27.23 28.28
C GLY A 908 26.86 27.40 29.62
N THR A 909 26.47 26.62 30.63
CA THR A 909 27.13 26.59 31.94
C THR A 909 28.58 26.14 31.85
N ARG A 910 28.90 25.08 31.08
CA ARG A 910 30.28 24.61 30.90
C ARG A 910 31.18 25.67 30.29
N GLN A 911 30.67 26.41 29.30
CA GLN A 911 31.41 27.51 28.68
C GLN A 911 31.66 28.65 29.68
N LEU A 912 30.64 29.02 30.46
CA LEU A 912 30.78 30.02 31.54
C LEU A 912 31.86 29.60 32.56
N ILE A 913 31.87 28.34 32.97
CA ILE A 913 32.87 27.79 33.90
C ILE A 913 34.27 27.86 33.30
N ALA A 914 34.45 27.46 32.05
CA ALA A 914 35.74 27.52 31.36
C ALA A 914 36.26 28.96 31.23
N GLU A 915 35.38 29.92 30.91
CA GLU A 915 35.71 31.35 30.81
C GLU A 915 36.08 31.97 32.17
N LEU A 916 35.47 31.50 33.26
CA LEU A 916 35.67 32.05 34.61
C LEU A 916 36.84 31.40 35.37
N THR A 917 37.22 30.17 35.04
CA THR A 917 38.26 29.41 35.75
C THR A 917 39.57 30.19 35.84
N LYS A 918 40.07 30.71 34.70
CA LYS A 918 41.35 31.44 34.65
C LYS A 918 41.29 32.81 35.39
N PRO A 919 40.27 33.66 35.18
CA PRO A 919 40.06 34.87 35.99
C PRO A 919 39.98 34.60 37.49
N MET A 920 39.28 33.53 37.91
CA MET A 920 39.13 33.16 39.32
C MET A 920 40.46 32.75 39.94
N THR A 921 41.28 31.94 39.24
CA THR A 921 42.62 31.58 39.71
C THR A 921 43.53 32.79 39.87
N ASN A 922 43.55 33.69 38.88
CA ASN A 922 44.36 34.91 38.93
C ASN A 922 43.93 35.82 40.09
N ILE A 923 42.62 36.01 40.29
CA ILE A 923 42.11 36.83 41.39
C ILE A 923 42.36 36.18 42.74
N SER A 924 42.22 34.86 42.88
CA SER A 924 42.60 34.15 44.11
C SER A 924 44.08 34.37 44.46
N GLN A 925 44.98 34.35 43.47
CA GLN A 925 46.40 34.67 43.67
C GLN A 925 46.59 36.14 44.09
N THR A 926 45.89 37.08 43.47
CA THR A 926 45.93 38.51 43.83
C THR A 926 45.37 38.78 45.22
N ILE A 927 44.29 38.09 45.63
CA ILE A 927 43.73 38.19 46.99
C ILE A 927 44.76 37.74 48.02
N ASN A 928 45.38 36.58 47.81
CA ASN A 928 46.42 36.08 48.71
C ASN A 928 47.63 37.02 48.78
N THR A 929 48.00 37.62 47.64
CA THR A 929 49.05 38.65 47.59
C THR A 929 48.66 39.89 48.38
N ASN A 930 47.43 40.38 48.24
CA ASN A 930 46.92 41.54 48.98
C ASN A 930 46.78 41.25 50.49
N ILE A 931 46.35 40.05 50.89
CA ILE A 931 46.33 39.62 52.30
C ILE A 931 47.73 39.67 52.89
N LYS A 932 48.74 39.20 52.13
CA LYS A 932 50.14 39.25 52.56
C LYS A 932 50.62 40.69 52.71
N VAL A 933 50.39 41.55 51.71
CA VAL A 933 50.76 42.98 51.77
C VAL A 933 50.12 43.69 52.95
N CYS A 934 48.83 43.47 53.21
CA CYS A 934 48.14 44.03 54.38
C CYS A 934 48.71 43.49 55.71
N SER A 935 49.12 42.22 55.74
CA SER A 935 49.70 41.60 56.94
C SER A 935 51.09 42.17 57.24
N ASP A 936 51.94 42.27 56.21
CA ASP A 936 53.28 42.87 56.31
C ASP A 936 53.19 44.33 56.77
N GLN A 937 52.25 45.10 56.22
CA GLN A 937 52.03 46.51 56.61
C GLN A 937 51.41 46.66 58.01
N MET A 938 50.59 45.71 58.45
CA MET A 938 50.09 45.67 59.82
C MET A 938 51.24 45.41 60.81
N GLU A 939 52.23 44.59 60.46
CA GLU A 939 53.45 44.41 61.26
C GLU A 939 54.30 45.69 61.30
N GLU A 940 54.45 46.37 60.16
CA GLU A 940 55.18 47.64 60.10
C GLU A 940 54.52 48.77 60.92
N LEU A 941 53.18 48.91 60.88
CA LEU A 941 52.46 49.93 61.64
C LEU A 941 52.49 49.71 63.16
N ARG A 942 52.82 48.50 63.62
CA ARG A 942 53.08 48.19 65.03
C ARG A 942 54.44 48.71 65.51
N ASP A 943 55.31 49.20 64.62
CA ASP A 943 56.57 49.85 65.01
C ASP A 943 56.30 51.21 65.68
N THR A 944 56.75 51.33 66.93
CA THR A 944 56.57 52.51 67.79
C THR A 944 57.36 53.73 67.33
N ARG A 945 58.31 53.59 66.39
CA ARG A 945 59.17 54.70 65.91
C ARG A 945 58.58 55.54 64.78
N LEU A 946 57.47 55.13 64.19
CA LEU A 946 56.78 55.86 63.11
C LEU A 946 55.98 57.05 63.68
N SER A 947 56.30 58.29 63.28
CA SER A 947 55.56 59.51 63.67
C SER A 947 55.50 60.55 62.54
N GLY A 948 54.50 61.43 62.58
CA GLY A 948 54.33 62.55 61.65
C GLY A 948 54.24 62.14 60.17
N GLY A 949 54.96 62.84 59.28
CA GLY A 949 54.89 62.60 57.83
C GLY A 949 55.24 61.17 57.37
N LYS A 950 56.11 60.46 58.12
CA LYS A 950 56.45 59.05 57.83
C LYS A 950 55.31 58.09 58.14
N LEU A 951 54.47 58.43 59.13
CA LEU A 951 53.25 57.69 59.42
C LEU A 951 52.24 57.89 58.27
N PHE A 952 52.08 59.12 57.79
CA PHE A 952 51.18 59.43 56.68
C PHE A 952 51.50 58.68 55.38
N GLU A 953 52.78 58.54 55.02
CA GLU A 953 53.20 57.73 53.87
C GLU A 953 52.86 56.24 54.05
N ARG A 954 52.93 55.73 55.28
CA ARG A 954 52.65 54.32 55.62
C ARG A 954 51.18 54.02 55.91
N LEU A 955 50.32 55.05 56.02
CA LEU A 955 48.85 54.91 56.04
C LEU A 955 48.27 54.64 54.63
N GLN A 956 49.10 54.75 53.59
CA GLN A 956 48.75 54.38 52.24
C GLN A 956 49.05 52.90 52.02
N VAL A 957 48.01 52.07 51.96
CA VAL A 957 48.15 50.63 51.77
C VAL A 957 48.26 50.36 50.26
N PRO A 958 49.34 49.73 49.77
CA PRO A 958 49.42 49.32 48.38
C PRO A 958 48.45 48.16 48.15
N LYS A 959 47.36 48.42 47.42
CA LYS A 959 46.44 47.40 46.93
C LYS A 959 46.84 47.03 45.51
N VAL A 960 47.20 45.77 45.29
CA VAL A 960 47.48 45.25 43.96
C VAL A 960 46.15 45.04 43.24
N HIS A 961 45.98 45.71 42.11
CA HIS A 961 44.84 45.56 41.21
C HIS A 961 45.27 44.96 39.88
N LEU A 962 44.45 44.05 39.35
CA LEU A 962 44.53 43.61 37.97
C LEU A 962 43.69 44.53 37.09
N LYS A 963 44.29 45.10 36.04
CA LYS A 963 43.56 45.76 34.97
C LYS A 963 43.93 45.16 33.63
N SER A 964 42.91 44.80 32.86
CA SER A 964 43.09 44.44 31.45
C SER A 964 43.28 45.73 30.64
N VAL A 965 44.36 45.78 29.86
CA VAL A 965 44.64 46.91 28.96
C VAL A 965 44.59 46.42 27.53
N LYS A 966 43.69 47.01 26.74
CA LYS A 966 43.61 46.76 25.30
C LYS A 966 44.81 47.39 24.61
N LEU A 967 45.62 46.58 23.96
CA LEU A 967 46.79 47.05 23.21
C LEU A 967 46.34 47.76 21.91
N ASP A 968 46.99 48.87 21.58
CA ASP A 968 46.69 49.67 20.37
C ASP A 968 46.93 48.90 19.07
N ARG A 969 47.83 47.92 19.10
CA ARG A 969 48.15 47.01 18.00
C ARG A 969 48.38 45.60 18.53
N PRO A 970 48.01 44.55 17.77
CA PRO A 970 48.33 43.18 18.15
C PRO A 970 49.85 43.02 18.28
N ARG A 971 50.32 42.42 19.38
CA ARG A 971 51.74 42.10 19.56
C ARG A 971 52.11 40.93 18.64
N THR A 972 53.05 41.16 17.74
CA THR A 972 53.74 40.10 16.99
C THR A 972 55.07 39.82 17.68
N VAL A 973 55.25 38.63 18.22
CA VAL A 973 56.55 38.16 18.73
C VAL A 973 57.31 37.45 17.61
N CYS A 974 58.55 37.89 17.38
CA CYS A 974 59.45 37.22 16.45
C CYS A 974 59.93 35.89 17.09
N ARG A 975 59.69 34.75 16.41
CA ARG A 975 60.10 33.42 16.89
C ARG A 975 61.60 33.14 16.72
N ASN A 976 62.38 34.07 16.19
CA ASN A 976 63.82 33.90 15.98
C ASN A 976 64.58 34.07 17.31
N LYS A 977 65.48 33.14 17.64
CA LYS A 977 66.24 33.09 18.90
C LYS A 977 67.09 34.34 19.14
N ASP A 978 67.54 34.99 18.07
CA ASP A 978 68.36 36.20 18.13
C ASP A 978 67.56 37.49 18.33
N CYS A 979 66.21 37.41 18.26
CA CYS A 979 65.28 38.55 18.43
C CYS A 979 64.50 38.51 19.75
N ILE A 980 64.91 37.66 20.71
CA ILE A 980 64.22 37.55 22.01
C ILE A 980 64.79 38.60 22.96
N GLU A 981 64.24 39.81 22.95
CA GLU A 981 64.32 40.68 24.13
C GLU A 981 63.29 40.20 25.16
N PHE A 982 63.77 39.85 26.34
CA PHE A 982 62.94 39.33 27.42
C PHE A 982 62.09 40.46 28.02
N ARG A 983 60.81 40.60 27.63
CA ARG A 983 59.83 41.43 28.36
C ARG A 983 58.39 40.89 28.33
N ASP A 984 57.94 40.60 29.55
CA ASP A 984 56.58 40.37 30.07
C ASP A 984 55.73 39.22 29.49
N ASN A 985 55.16 38.42 30.40
CA ASN A 985 54.67 37.04 30.27
C ASN A 985 53.39 36.83 29.43
N GLY A 986 53.02 37.80 28.58
CA GLY A 986 51.98 37.63 27.57
C GLY A 986 50.56 37.43 28.08
N THR A 987 50.28 37.74 29.36
CA THR A 987 48.95 37.54 29.97
C THR A 987 47.96 38.68 29.70
N GLY A 988 48.41 39.82 29.14
CA GLY A 988 47.54 40.99 28.86
C GLY A 988 46.95 41.65 30.11
N ALA A 989 47.36 41.19 31.29
CA ALA A 989 46.97 41.71 32.58
C ALA A 989 48.16 42.49 33.14
N VAL A 990 48.01 43.80 33.31
CA VAL A 990 49.04 44.62 33.95
C VAL A 990 48.66 44.72 35.42
N GLU A 991 49.49 44.17 36.29
CA GLU A 991 49.40 44.42 37.73
C GLU A 991 49.78 45.87 37.98
N TYR A 992 48.89 46.63 38.62
CA TYR A 992 49.21 47.97 39.09
C TYR A 992 48.86 48.09 40.56
N THR A 993 49.74 48.74 41.29
CA THR A 993 49.57 48.99 42.72
C THR A 993 48.84 50.31 42.89
N ALA A 994 47.60 50.27 43.36
CA ALA A 994 46.87 51.46 43.78
C ALA A 994 47.15 51.70 45.27
N LEU A 995 47.61 52.90 45.61
CA LEU A 995 47.75 53.30 47.01
C LEU A 995 46.37 53.69 47.55
N VAL A 996 45.82 52.85 48.43
CA VAL A 996 44.53 53.09 49.08
C VAL A 996 44.79 53.69 50.44
N THR A 997 44.42 54.96 50.60
CA THR A 997 44.53 55.64 51.91
C THR A 997 43.35 55.23 52.78
N ASP A 998 43.62 54.83 54.02
CA ASP A 998 42.58 54.63 55.04
C ASP A 998 41.86 55.97 55.29
N THR A 999 40.56 56.02 54.99
CA THR A 999 39.73 57.22 55.11
C THR A 999 39.54 57.68 56.55
N GLU A 1000 39.49 56.77 57.52
CA GLU A 1000 39.26 57.11 58.92
C GLU A 1000 40.58 57.46 59.61
N ALA A 1001 41.64 56.70 59.39
CA ALA A 1001 42.98 57.07 59.87
C ALA A 1001 43.44 58.40 59.27
N ARG A 1002 43.09 58.68 58.01
CA ARG A 1002 43.34 59.99 57.37
C ARG A 1002 42.51 61.11 57.99
N ARG A 1003 41.21 60.88 58.25
CA ARG A 1003 40.35 61.86 58.93
C ARG A 1003 40.89 62.19 60.31
N LEU A 1004 41.31 61.20 61.08
CA LEU A 1004 41.89 61.36 62.41
C LEU A 1004 43.25 62.09 62.35
N PHE A 1005 44.09 61.77 61.35
CA PHE A 1005 45.35 62.47 61.11
C PHE A 1005 45.14 63.94 60.71
N GLU A 1006 44.18 64.22 59.82
CA GLU A 1006 43.81 65.59 59.39
C GLU A 1006 43.14 66.41 60.53
N GLN A 1007 42.61 65.72 61.54
CA GLN A 1007 42.08 66.32 62.78
C GLN A 1007 43.14 66.50 63.88
N ASN A 1008 44.43 66.19 63.61
CA ASN A 1008 45.54 66.23 64.57
C ASN A 1008 45.35 65.33 65.81
N GLU A 1009 44.67 64.19 65.67
CA GLU A 1009 44.57 63.18 66.72
C GLU A 1009 45.93 62.52 67.02
N SER A 1010 46.05 61.83 68.17
CA SER A 1010 47.34 61.22 68.56
C SER A 1010 47.81 60.16 67.56
N ASP A 1011 49.12 60.11 67.28
CA ASP A 1011 49.74 59.10 66.39
C ASP A 1011 49.36 57.66 66.80
N VAL A 1012 49.11 57.41 68.08
CA VAL A 1012 48.65 56.12 68.61
C VAL A 1012 47.21 55.83 68.17
N THR A 1013 46.31 56.81 68.28
CA THR A 1013 44.91 56.69 67.83
C THR A 1013 44.82 56.46 66.32
N VAL A 1014 45.62 57.20 65.54
CA VAL A 1014 45.70 57.06 64.08
C VAL A 1014 46.22 55.67 63.67
N LYS A 1015 47.28 55.17 64.33
CA LYS A 1015 47.80 53.81 64.11
C LYS A 1015 46.79 52.72 64.49
N GLN A 1016 46.09 52.89 65.61
CA GLN A 1016 45.11 51.91 66.09
C GLN A 1016 43.91 51.82 65.12
N ALA A 1017 43.45 52.96 64.61
CA ALA A 1017 42.42 53.01 63.56
C ALA A 1017 42.89 52.32 62.27
N ALA A 1018 44.12 52.60 61.83
CA ALA A 1018 44.70 51.98 60.63
C ALA A 1018 44.90 50.47 60.74
N ILE A 1019 45.35 49.98 61.90
CA ILE A 1019 45.48 48.55 62.18
C ILE A 1019 44.08 47.90 62.20
N GLN A 1020 43.09 48.56 62.77
CA GLN A 1020 41.72 48.04 62.82
C GLN A 1020 41.09 47.96 61.41
N ASP A 1021 41.32 48.96 60.55
CA ASP A 1021 40.91 48.94 59.14
C ASP A 1021 41.62 47.81 58.37
N LEU A 1022 42.93 47.61 58.57
CA LEU A 1022 43.68 46.50 57.97
C LEU A 1022 43.15 45.13 58.42
N VAL A 1023 42.80 44.96 59.70
CA VAL A 1023 42.19 43.72 60.22
C VAL A 1023 40.82 43.48 59.57
N SER A 1024 39.98 44.52 59.45
CA SER A 1024 38.69 44.42 58.75
C SER A 1024 38.88 44.01 57.28
N ARG A 1025 39.80 44.67 56.57
CA ARG A 1025 40.10 44.36 55.17
C ARG A 1025 40.65 42.95 54.95
N ILE A 1026 41.54 42.46 55.82
CA ILE A 1026 42.03 41.08 55.75
C ILE A 1026 40.87 40.09 55.96
N ALA A 1027 39.95 40.37 56.89
CA ALA A 1027 38.78 39.53 57.10
C ALA A 1027 37.85 39.54 55.87
N GLU A 1028 37.57 40.72 55.30
CA GLU A 1028 36.78 40.89 54.07
C GLU A 1028 37.43 40.16 52.88
N TYR A 1029 38.75 40.27 52.70
CA TYR A 1029 39.48 39.56 51.65
C TYR A 1029 39.45 38.04 51.82
N LYS A 1030 39.56 37.54 53.06
CA LYS A 1030 39.42 36.10 53.34
C LYS A 1030 38.00 35.60 53.07
N GLU A 1031 36.99 36.41 53.37
CA GLU A 1031 35.59 36.10 53.07
C GLU A 1031 35.32 36.06 51.56
N GLU A 1032 35.79 37.04 50.80
CA GLU A 1032 35.68 37.03 49.33
C GLU A 1032 36.47 35.86 48.71
N HIS A 1033 37.66 35.54 49.24
CA HIS A 1033 38.42 34.37 48.82
C HIS A 1033 37.65 33.06 49.04
N ALA A 1034 37.03 32.91 50.21
CA ALA A 1034 36.21 31.74 50.52
C ALA A 1034 34.99 31.62 49.59
N LYS A 1035 34.33 32.74 49.27
CA LYS A 1035 33.21 32.78 48.31
C LYS A 1035 33.62 32.39 46.89
N ILE A 1036 34.80 32.83 46.44
CA ILE A 1036 35.37 32.44 45.13
C ILE A 1036 35.66 30.94 45.09
N GLN A 1037 36.29 30.39 46.14
CA GLN A 1037 36.59 28.95 46.24
C GLN A 1037 35.31 28.10 46.33
N GLN A 1038 34.33 28.52 47.12
CA GLN A 1038 33.03 27.85 47.23
C GLN A 1038 32.31 27.83 45.87
N SER A 1039 32.35 28.93 45.12
CA SER A 1039 31.75 29.01 43.79
C SER A 1039 32.43 28.05 42.81
N ALA A 1040 33.77 27.95 42.83
CA ALA A 1040 34.52 26.99 42.02
C ALA A 1040 34.14 25.53 42.35
N ALA A 1041 34.02 25.20 43.64
CA ALA A 1041 33.59 23.88 44.08
C ALA A 1041 32.14 23.56 43.65
N ARG A 1042 31.22 24.52 43.76
CA ARG A 1042 29.82 24.35 43.33
C ARG A 1042 29.72 24.11 41.82
N PHE A 1043 30.52 24.80 41.00
CA PHE A 1043 30.61 24.56 39.56
C PHE A 1043 31.12 23.15 39.22
N GLY A 1044 32.13 22.66 39.96
CA GLY A 1044 32.63 21.28 39.81
C GLY A 1044 31.57 20.22 40.15
N ILE A 1045 30.82 20.41 41.24
CA ILE A 1045 29.73 19.51 41.65
C ILE A 1045 28.60 19.49 40.62
N PHE A 1046 28.22 20.66 40.07
CA PHE A 1046 27.21 20.76 39.01
C PHE A 1046 27.60 19.95 37.78
N LEU A 1047 28.83 20.11 37.28
CA LEU A 1047 29.33 19.35 36.13
C LEU A 1047 29.31 17.83 36.38
N LYS A 1048 29.66 17.39 37.59
CA LYS A 1048 29.61 15.98 38.01
C LYS A 1048 28.19 15.40 38.08
N LYS A 1049 27.20 16.22 38.41
CA LYS A 1049 25.79 15.78 38.55
C LYS A 1049 25.09 15.68 37.19
N HIS A 1050 25.29 16.66 36.32
CA HIS A 1050 24.49 16.86 35.10
C HIS A 1050 25.17 16.40 33.80
N SER A 1051 26.50 16.38 33.74
CA SER A 1051 27.24 15.80 32.59
C SER A 1051 27.37 14.29 32.74
N ILE A 1052 27.50 13.57 31.61
CA ILE A 1052 27.88 12.15 31.64
C ILE A 1052 29.36 12.01 32.07
N THR A 1053 30.23 12.91 31.60
CA THR A 1053 31.63 12.99 32.03
C THR A 1053 32.03 14.45 32.36
N PRO A 1054 32.67 14.72 33.53
CA PRO A 1054 33.08 16.08 33.93
C PRO A 1054 34.19 16.68 33.05
N TYR A 1055 35.04 15.84 32.46
CA TYR A 1055 36.06 16.18 31.47
C TYR A 1055 36.38 14.94 30.62
N ASN A 1056 37.15 15.15 29.55
CA ASN A 1056 37.53 14.07 28.63
C ASN A 1056 38.92 13.52 28.99
N ASP A 1057 38.95 12.32 29.57
CA ASP A 1057 40.16 11.64 30.04
C ASP A 1057 41.07 11.18 28.89
N ALA A 1058 40.51 10.92 27.71
CA ALA A 1058 41.22 10.46 26.52
C ALA A 1058 41.92 11.59 25.74
N THR A 1059 41.75 12.86 26.15
CA THR A 1059 42.36 14.01 25.47
C THR A 1059 43.88 13.96 25.46
N LEU A 1060 44.51 13.51 26.56
CA LEU A 1060 45.98 13.42 26.65
C LEU A 1060 46.53 12.34 25.73
N GLU A 1061 45.92 11.14 25.72
CA GLU A 1061 46.33 10.03 24.86
C GLU A 1061 46.18 10.40 23.36
N TYR A 1062 45.13 11.16 23.01
CA TYR A 1062 44.93 11.66 21.65
C TYR A 1062 45.94 12.74 21.26
N LEU A 1063 46.23 13.69 22.15
CA LEU A 1063 47.26 14.70 21.93
C LEU A 1063 48.64 14.05 21.77
N ASP A 1064 48.98 13.02 22.55
CA ASP A 1064 50.23 12.27 22.42
C ASP A 1064 50.35 11.61 21.05
N MET A 1065 49.28 10.99 20.55
CA MET A 1065 49.24 10.42 19.20
C MET A 1065 49.47 11.50 18.11
N LEU A 1066 48.77 12.64 18.20
CA LEU A 1066 48.95 13.75 17.26
C LEU A 1066 50.36 14.35 17.33
N ILE A 1067 50.92 14.47 18.53
CA ILE A 1067 52.31 14.92 18.74
C ILE A 1067 53.27 13.94 18.07
N GLN A 1068 53.10 12.62 18.26
CA GLN A 1068 53.95 11.61 17.63
C GLN A 1068 53.86 11.65 16.10
N GLU A 1069 52.66 11.76 15.53
CA GLU A 1069 52.48 11.88 14.08
C GLU A 1069 53.12 13.15 13.50
N GLU A 1070 52.89 14.30 14.14
CA GLU A 1070 53.45 15.57 13.69
C GLU A 1070 54.96 15.64 13.95
N GLU A 1071 55.50 14.99 14.99
CA GLU A 1071 56.95 14.83 15.20
C GLU A 1071 57.58 13.97 14.11
N GLN A 1072 56.92 12.89 13.68
CA GLN A 1072 57.37 12.07 12.54
C GLN A 1072 57.36 12.87 11.23
N LYS A 1073 56.32 13.68 10.99
CA LYS A 1073 56.23 14.57 9.81
C LYS A 1073 57.27 15.70 9.89
N ALA A 1074 57.51 16.26 11.07
CA ALA A 1074 58.46 17.33 11.29
C ALA A 1074 59.92 16.88 11.12
N ARG A 1075 60.24 15.61 11.42
CA ARG A 1075 61.55 15.01 11.08
C ARG A 1075 61.85 15.04 9.58
N VAL A 1076 60.81 15.03 8.73
CA VAL A 1076 60.91 15.11 7.27
C VAL A 1076 60.80 16.56 6.77
N SER A 1077 59.91 17.36 7.34
CA SER A 1077 59.52 18.70 6.86
C SER A 1077 60.31 19.88 7.49
N ARG A 1078 61.00 19.66 8.62
CA ARG A 1078 61.67 20.67 9.48
C ARG A 1078 60.75 21.76 10.07
N ASP A 1079 59.43 21.65 9.92
CA ASP A 1079 58.46 22.54 10.56
C ASP A 1079 57.97 21.98 11.91
N ASN A 1080 58.42 22.58 13.02
CA ASN A 1080 58.08 22.20 14.40
C ASN A 1080 56.96 23.08 15.01
N THR A 1081 56.34 23.98 14.24
CA THR A 1081 55.37 24.94 14.78
C THR A 1081 54.12 24.25 15.34
N LYS A 1082 53.56 23.28 14.60
CA LYS A 1082 52.40 22.48 15.02
C LYS A 1082 52.66 21.61 16.25
N VAL A 1083 53.84 20.99 16.34
CA VAL A 1083 54.25 20.21 17.52
C VAL A 1083 54.30 21.11 18.77
N GLY A 1084 54.80 22.34 18.62
CA GLY A 1084 54.82 23.32 19.71
C GLY A 1084 53.44 23.76 20.19
N ASP A 1085 52.47 23.88 19.28
CA ASP A 1085 51.11 24.27 19.63
C ASP A 1085 50.34 23.10 20.28
N LEU A 1086 50.50 21.87 19.78
CA LEU A 1086 49.93 20.67 20.41
C LEU A 1086 50.46 20.44 21.84
N ARG A 1087 51.73 20.72 22.10
CA ARG A 1087 52.31 20.64 23.47
C ARG A 1087 51.75 21.70 24.42
N LYS A 1088 51.35 22.87 23.91
CA LYS A 1088 50.67 23.90 24.73
C LYS A 1088 49.26 23.45 25.09
N ASP A 1089 48.53 22.89 24.13
CA ASP A 1089 47.19 22.34 24.37
C ASP A 1089 47.25 21.20 25.40
N TYR A 1090 48.29 20.36 25.35
CA TYR A 1090 48.57 19.33 26.35
C TYR A 1090 48.76 19.90 27.76
N ALA A 1091 49.59 20.94 27.91
CA ALA A 1091 49.81 21.59 29.20
C ALA A 1091 48.54 22.27 29.74
N ALA A 1092 47.77 22.94 28.88
CA ALA A 1092 46.53 23.61 29.25
C ALA A 1092 45.45 22.61 29.72
N HIS A 1093 45.34 21.44 29.07
CA HIS A 1093 44.40 20.41 29.47
C HIS A 1093 44.72 19.82 30.85
N ILE A 1094 46.00 19.58 31.15
CA ILE A 1094 46.43 19.12 32.49
C ILE A 1094 46.06 20.14 33.57
N GLU A 1095 46.29 21.44 33.32
CA GLU A 1095 45.98 22.50 34.27
C GLU A 1095 44.47 22.60 34.55
N LEU A 1096 43.64 22.46 33.50
CA LEU A 1096 42.19 22.44 33.62
C LEU A 1096 41.70 21.24 34.45
N VAL A 1097 42.16 20.03 34.11
CA VAL A 1097 41.77 18.79 34.82
C VAL A 1097 42.16 18.87 36.29
N LYS A 1098 43.40 19.26 36.60
CA LYS A 1098 43.89 19.40 37.97
C LYS A 1098 43.08 20.41 38.78
N THR A 1099 42.66 21.51 38.15
CA THR A 1099 41.82 22.53 38.80
C THR A 1099 40.43 21.99 39.11
N LEU A 1100 39.82 21.25 38.18
CA LEU A 1100 38.51 20.62 38.37
C LEU A 1100 38.57 19.49 39.43
N GLU A 1101 39.62 18.66 39.43
CA GLU A 1101 39.82 17.58 40.40
C GLU A 1101 39.98 18.10 41.83
N ASN A 1102 40.83 19.11 42.03
CA ASN A 1102 41.00 19.76 43.34
C ASN A 1102 39.68 20.35 43.85
N SER A 1103 38.94 21.05 42.97
CA SER A 1103 37.64 21.63 43.29
C SER A 1103 36.58 20.58 43.65
N MET A 1104 36.68 19.37 43.07
CA MET A 1104 35.77 18.25 43.34
C MET A 1104 36.15 17.45 44.61
N ALA A 1105 37.41 17.46 45.04
CA ALA A 1105 37.88 16.74 46.22
C ALA A 1105 37.58 17.46 47.55
N GLU A 1106 37.56 18.80 47.55
CA GLU A 1106 37.31 19.61 48.75
C GLU A 1106 35.81 19.71 49.13
N GLY A 1107 34.90 19.32 48.23
CA GLY A 1107 33.45 19.53 48.33
C GLY A 1107 32.63 18.49 49.09
N THR A 1108 33.22 17.64 49.94
CA THR A 1108 32.51 16.48 50.54
C THR A 1108 31.60 16.81 51.74
N SER A 1109 31.50 18.07 52.16
CA SER A 1109 30.80 18.45 53.40
C SER A 1109 29.79 19.59 53.19
N GLY A 1110 28.54 19.26 52.85
CA GLY A 1110 27.36 20.08 53.16
C GLY A 1110 27.00 21.28 52.26
N SER A 1111 27.49 21.39 51.02
CA SER A 1111 27.14 22.52 50.13
C SER A 1111 25.81 22.33 49.36
N VAL A 1112 25.08 23.44 49.19
CA VAL A 1112 23.76 23.53 48.52
C VAL A 1112 23.87 23.16 47.04
N GLN A 1113 22.99 22.26 46.60
CA GLN A 1113 22.88 21.80 45.21
C GLN A 1113 22.53 22.98 44.28
N LEU A 1114 23.28 23.15 43.19
CA LEU A 1114 22.97 24.12 42.13
C LEU A 1114 22.05 23.50 41.07
N ASP A 1115 21.03 24.23 40.64
CA ASP A 1115 20.34 24.04 39.36
C ASP A 1115 20.83 25.03 38.28
N ASP A 1116 20.24 24.98 37.07
CA ASP A 1116 20.64 25.82 35.93
C ASP A 1116 20.42 27.34 36.18
N MET A 1117 19.39 27.72 36.94
CA MET A 1117 19.11 29.11 37.30
C MET A 1117 20.07 29.60 38.38
N ASP A 1118 20.52 28.69 39.26
CA ASP A 1118 21.47 29.00 40.32
C ASP A 1118 22.89 29.31 39.79
N VAL A 1119 23.27 28.82 38.61
CA VAL A 1119 24.60 29.08 38.01
C VAL A 1119 24.78 30.55 37.64
N GLU A 1120 23.80 31.15 36.94
CA GLU A 1120 23.84 32.58 36.60
C GLU A 1120 23.78 33.44 37.87
N ALA A 1121 23.01 33.02 38.87
CA ALA A 1121 22.94 33.68 40.17
C ALA A 1121 24.30 33.67 40.90
N VAL A 1122 25.03 32.54 40.90
CA VAL A 1122 26.39 32.46 41.45
C VAL A 1122 27.37 33.34 40.68
N VAL A 1123 27.26 33.41 39.34
CA VAL A 1123 28.09 34.32 38.54
C VAL A 1123 27.80 35.79 38.87
N HIS A 1124 26.53 36.14 39.10
CA HIS A 1124 26.16 37.47 39.56
C HIS A 1124 26.70 37.78 40.96
N GLU A 1125 26.58 36.84 41.90
CA GLU A 1125 27.14 36.95 43.26
C GLU A 1125 28.65 37.20 43.23
N LEU A 1126 29.38 36.51 42.33
CA LEU A 1126 30.80 36.73 42.12
C LEU A 1126 31.14 38.12 41.56
N TYR A 1127 30.30 38.69 40.70
CA TYR A 1127 30.51 40.05 40.19
C TYR A 1127 30.13 41.15 41.17
N ASP A 1128 29.28 40.83 42.15
CA ASP A 1128 28.81 41.77 43.17
C ASP A 1128 29.72 41.78 44.42
N LEU A 1129 30.82 41.00 44.40
CA LEU A 1129 31.84 41.02 45.46
C LEU A 1129 32.41 42.45 45.64
N PRO A 1130 32.43 42.98 46.88
CA PRO A 1130 32.80 44.37 47.19
C PRO A 1130 34.17 44.82 46.64
N HIS A 1131 35.20 43.97 46.78
CA HIS A 1131 36.58 44.33 46.45
C HIS A 1131 37.04 43.79 45.10
N PHE A 1132 36.70 42.54 44.79
CA PHE A 1132 37.23 41.85 43.60
C PHE A 1132 36.19 41.54 42.51
N GLY A 1133 34.89 41.85 42.72
CA GLY A 1133 33.82 41.52 41.78
C GLY A 1133 33.91 42.27 40.44
N ARG A 1134 34.22 43.57 40.48
CA ARG A 1134 34.48 44.36 39.25
C ARG A 1134 35.73 43.87 38.51
N MET A 1135 36.77 43.51 39.26
CA MET A 1135 38.02 43.00 38.70
C MET A 1135 37.79 41.67 37.97
N LEU A 1136 36.98 40.78 38.56
CA LEU A 1136 36.57 39.51 37.94
C LEU A 1136 35.83 39.74 36.62
N ARG A 1137 34.90 40.69 36.60
CA ARG A 1137 34.15 41.06 35.39
C ARG A 1137 35.07 41.59 34.28
N ASP A 1138 36.01 42.48 34.63
CA ASP A 1138 36.92 43.11 33.67
C ASP A 1138 37.93 42.12 33.09
N VAL A 1139 38.49 41.24 33.93
CA VAL A 1139 39.41 40.19 33.48
C VAL A 1139 38.69 39.18 32.59
N LYS A 1140 37.44 38.78 32.93
CA LYS A 1140 36.63 37.93 32.04
C LYS A 1140 36.42 38.59 30.68
N ASN A 1141 35.93 39.83 30.66
CA ASN A 1141 35.65 40.54 29.41
C ASN A 1141 36.90 40.67 28.54
N GLY A 1142 38.06 40.96 29.15
CA GLY A 1142 39.35 40.97 28.46
C GLY A 1142 39.76 39.61 27.87
N VAL A 1143 39.53 38.51 28.60
CA VAL A 1143 39.79 37.14 28.13
C VAL A 1143 38.87 36.77 26.96
N VAL A 1144 37.58 37.11 27.03
CA VAL A 1144 36.60 36.85 25.97
C VAL A 1144 36.93 37.65 24.71
N ASP A 1145 37.23 38.94 24.85
CA ASP A 1145 37.60 39.82 23.74
C ASP A 1145 38.90 39.35 23.05
N ALA A 1146 39.87 38.86 23.83
CA ALA A 1146 41.11 38.30 23.31
C ALA A 1146 40.87 37.01 22.52
N HIS A 1147 40.01 36.10 23.00
CA HIS A 1147 39.65 34.87 22.28
C HIS A 1147 38.90 35.17 20.97
N GLN A 1148 38.01 36.17 20.95
CA GLN A 1148 37.30 36.59 19.75
C GLN A 1148 38.22 37.23 18.69
N ALA A 1149 39.30 37.89 19.11
CA ALA A 1149 40.25 38.53 18.21
C ALA A 1149 41.16 37.54 17.44
N ILE A 1150 41.42 36.35 18.01
CA ILE A 1150 42.29 35.32 17.41
C ILE A 1150 41.61 34.60 16.22
N ASN A 1151 40.27 34.58 16.17
CA ASN A 1151 39.48 33.89 15.14
C ASN A 1151 39.15 34.70 13.87
N ARG A 1152 39.81 35.85 13.64
CA ARG A 1152 39.65 36.62 12.40
C ARG A 1152 40.85 36.41 11.46
N GLU A 1153 40.87 35.30 10.73
CA GLU A 1153 41.58 35.30 9.45
C GLU A 1153 40.91 36.31 8.52
N ARG A 1154 41.56 37.44 8.27
CA ARG A 1154 41.12 38.36 7.21
C ARG A 1154 41.54 37.75 5.87
N PRO A 1155 40.62 37.45 4.94
CA PRO A 1155 40.99 37.10 3.58
C PRO A 1155 41.69 38.29 2.93
N HIS A 1156 42.89 38.08 2.42
CA HIS A 1156 43.56 39.06 1.58
C HIS A 1156 42.72 39.25 0.30
N LYS A 1157 41.98 40.36 0.18
CA LYS A 1157 41.21 40.70 -1.02
C LYS A 1157 42.17 41.09 -2.15
N VAL A 1158 42.50 40.14 -3.01
CA VAL A 1158 43.02 40.45 -4.35
C VAL A 1158 41.83 40.93 -5.20
N ARG A 1159 41.90 42.15 -5.74
CA ARG A 1159 40.92 42.67 -6.70
C ARG A 1159 40.98 41.86 -7.99
N GLY A 1160 39.97 41.01 -8.23
CA GLY A 1160 39.79 40.33 -9.51
C GLY A 1160 39.21 41.28 -10.56
N ARG A 1161 39.94 41.49 -11.66
CA ARG A 1161 39.41 42.05 -12.91
C ARG A 1161 38.67 40.94 -13.67
N ALA A 1162 37.51 41.28 -14.22
CA ALA A 1162 36.65 40.40 -15.00
C ALA A 1162 37.34 39.86 -16.27
N SER A 1163 36.88 38.68 -16.70
CA SER A 1163 37.30 37.94 -17.88
C SER A 1163 37.09 38.69 -19.19
N ALA A 1164 38.02 38.55 -20.13
CA ALA A 1164 37.70 38.47 -21.55
C ALA A 1164 38.69 37.54 -22.29
N SER A 1165 38.11 36.47 -22.86
CA SER A 1165 38.42 35.85 -24.15
C SER A 1165 39.86 35.39 -24.51
N ARG A 1166 39.98 34.05 -24.54
CA ARG A 1166 40.55 33.18 -25.59
C ARG A 1166 41.94 33.47 -26.23
N THR A 1167 42.80 32.46 -26.02
CA THR A 1167 43.70 31.78 -27.00
C THR A 1167 44.69 32.62 -27.80
N ASN A 1168 45.99 32.48 -27.50
CA ASN A 1168 46.93 31.71 -28.34
C ASN A 1168 48.39 31.78 -27.84
N LEU A 1169 49.06 30.62 -27.98
CA LEU A 1169 50.47 30.42 -28.37
C LEU A 1169 51.63 31.00 -27.51
N GLN A 1170 52.36 30.03 -26.93
CA GLN A 1170 53.82 29.82 -27.01
C GLN A 1170 54.83 30.69 -26.21
N ARG A 1171 55.71 29.92 -25.53
CA ARG A 1171 57.14 30.13 -25.18
C ARG A 1171 57.51 30.79 -23.84
N GLN A 1172 57.96 29.92 -22.92
CA GLN A 1172 59.31 29.79 -22.31
C GLN A 1172 60.25 31.03 -22.15
N PRO A 1173 61.19 30.99 -21.17
CA PRO A 1173 61.40 32.04 -20.17
C PRO A 1173 62.78 32.76 -20.28
N PRO A 1174 63.35 33.28 -19.17
CA PRO A 1174 63.71 34.68 -18.88
C PRO A 1174 65.12 35.07 -19.39
N PRO A 1175 65.60 36.33 -19.19
CA PRO A 1175 66.53 36.61 -18.07
C PRO A 1175 66.46 38.07 -17.55
N ALA A 1176 66.55 38.30 -16.24
CA ALA A 1176 67.75 38.59 -15.43
C ALA A 1176 68.28 40.04 -15.48
N SER A 1177 68.79 40.44 -14.30
CA SER A 1177 69.75 41.52 -14.05
C SER A 1177 69.19 42.94 -13.92
N PHE A 1178 69.70 43.82 -13.06
CA PHE A 1178 70.70 43.76 -11.98
C PHE A 1178 70.60 45.13 -11.29
N THR A 1179 70.93 45.21 -9.98
CA THR A 1179 71.51 46.39 -9.28
C THR A 1179 70.67 47.68 -9.20
N GLN A 1180 70.84 48.61 -8.26
CA GLN A 1180 71.68 48.75 -7.08
C GLN A 1180 71.04 49.83 -6.19
N HIS A 1181 71.30 49.71 -4.89
CA HIS A 1181 71.58 50.78 -3.94
C HIS A 1181 70.75 52.08 -3.96
N GLY A 1182 70.08 52.30 -2.82
CA GLY A 1182 70.79 53.05 -1.79
C GLY A 1182 70.10 54.30 -1.29
N ARG A 1183 69.92 54.30 0.04
CA ARG A 1183 70.05 55.47 0.94
C ARG A 1183 68.95 56.54 0.82
N THR A 1184 68.49 57.22 1.86
CA THR A 1184 68.61 57.18 3.33
C THR A 1184 67.74 58.35 3.78
N TRP A 1185 66.97 58.19 4.89
CA TRP A 1185 66.78 59.15 6.00
C TRP A 1185 66.30 60.60 5.67
N SER A 1186 65.48 61.32 6.42
CA SER A 1186 64.72 61.15 7.65
C SER A 1186 64.11 62.54 7.96
N GLU A 1187 63.15 62.57 8.90
CA GLU A 1187 62.94 63.67 9.87
C GLU A 1187 62.06 64.91 9.57
N VAL A 1188 61.01 65.01 10.42
CA VAL A 1188 60.71 66.13 11.35
C VAL A 1188 59.71 67.23 10.93
N ALA A 1189 58.48 67.02 11.41
CA ALA A 1189 57.71 67.82 12.40
C ALA A 1189 56.99 69.14 12.06
N ALA A 1190 55.80 69.20 12.70
CA ALA A 1190 55.10 70.32 13.34
C ALA A 1190 54.13 71.22 12.53
N GLU A 1191 52.83 71.04 12.84
CA GLU A 1191 51.78 72.02 13.25
C GLU A 1191 51.85 73.51 12.81
N PRO A 1192 50.71 74.23 12.59
CA PRO A 1192 49.70 74.44 13.64
C PRO A 1192 48.20 74.62 13.27
N SER A 1193 47.46 74.60 14.37
CA SER A 1193 46.08 74.93 14.79
C SER A 1193 45.17 76.00 14.11
N TYR A 1194 43.87 75.84 14.47
CA TYR A 1194 42.79 76.82 14.77
C TYR A 1194 41.70 77.22 13.74
N ASP A 1195 40.48 76.70 14.01
CA ASP A 1195 39.25 77.43 14.43
C ASP A 1195 37.99 77.50 13.54
N TYR A 1196 36.87 77.59 14.27
CA TYR A 1196 35.47 77.20 14.07
C TYR A 1196 34.52 78.28 13.49
N ARG A 1197 33.27 77.85 13.18
CA ARG A 1197 31.92 78.52 13.24
C ARG A 1197 31.15 78.47 11.90
N SER A 1198 29.93 77.92 11.72
CA SER A 1198 28.62 77.83 12.42
C SER A 1198 27.55 78.81 11.88
N GLY A 1199 26.38 78.29 11.45
CA GLY A 1199 25.07 78.93 11.69
C GLY A 1199 24.13 79.31 10.52
N ASP A 1200 23.08 78.50 10.33
CA ASP A 1200 21.64 78.85 10.24
C ASP A 1200 20.86 79.37 8.97
N HIS A 1201 19.87 78.55 8.57
CA HIS A 1201 18.40 78.78 8.54
C HIS A 1201 17.53 79.11 7.27
N ILE A 1202 16.60 78.16 6.96
CA ILE A 1202 15.09 78.19 6.80
C ILE A 1202 14.36 78.82 5.56
N THR A 1203 13.48 78.01 4.88
CA THR A 1203 11.97 78.15 4.62
C THR A 1203 11.54 77.43 3.29
N ARG A 1204 10.60 76.45 3.19
CA ARG A 1204 9.09 76.34 3.27
C ARG A 1204 8.31 77.21 2.25
N ARG A 1205 7.17 76.88 1.58
CA ARG A 1205 6.31 75.69 1.29
C ARG A 1205 5.13 76.16 0.36
N ASN A 1206 4.70 75.35 -0.62
CA ASN A 1206 3.31 74.94 -1.00
C ASN A 1206 2.20 75.82 -1.73
N VAL A 1207 1.48 75.10 -2.65
CA VAL A 1207 0.05 75.12 -3.15
C VAL A 1207 -0.43 75.95 -4.38
N GLY A 1208 -1.00 75.28 -5.41
CA GLY A 1208 -2.44 75.42 -5.79
C GLY A 1208 -2.92 76.00 -7.15
N TYR A 1209 -3.37 75.11 -8.07
CA TYR A 1209 -4.52 75.15 -9.04
C TYR A 1209 -5.08 76.44 -9.69
N GLN A 1210 -5.29 76.44 -11.03
CA GLN A 1210 -6.61 76.40 -11.73
C GLN A 1210 -6.52 76.40 -13.28
N GLU A 1211 -7.60 75.93 -13.94
CA GLU A 1211 -7.83 75.52 -15.34
C GLU A 1211 -8.10 76.65 -16.36
N TYR A 1212 -8.01 76.40 -17.69
CA TYR A 1212 -9.16 76.40 -18.64
C TYR A 1212 -8.81 76.23 -20.16
N VAL A 1213 -9.70 75.49 -20.87
CA VAL A 1213 -10.09 75.40 -22.32
C VAL A 1213 -9.14 74.79 -23.40
N GLY A 1214 -9.61 73.72 -24.07
CA GLY A 1214 -9.77 73.77 -25.54
C GLY A 1214 -9.34 72.59 -26.46
N GLY A 1215 -10.14 71.51 -26.52
CA GLY A 1215 -10.38 70.64 -27.70
C GLY A 1215 -9.38 69.48 -27.97
N GLY A 1216 -9.76 68.21 -28.14
CA GLY A 1216 -11.06 67.53 -28.11
C GLY A 1216 -10.94 66.09 -28.63
N SER A 1217 -11.36 65.13 -27.77
CA SER A 1217 -11.96 63.79 -28.01
C SER A 1217 -11.25 62.71 -28.86
N ALA A 1218 -11.34 61.39 -28.57
CA ALA A 1218 -11.83 60.61 -27.42
C ALA A 1218 -11.53 59.10 -27.63
N GLN A 1219 -11.38 58.36 -26.51
CA GLN A 1219 -11.84 56.96 -26.27
C GLN A 1219 -11.23 55.83 -27.15
N SER A 1220 -11.19 54.54 -26.80
CA SER A 1220 -11.40 53.68 -25.62
C SER A 1220 -11.18 52.23 -26.09
N PHE A 1221 -10.95 51.29 -25.16
CA PHE A 1221 -11.43 49.89 -25.18
C PHE A 1221 -11.39 49.01 -26.46
N GLY A 1222 -10.85 47.79 -26.28
CA GLY A 1222 -11.70 46.60 -26.35
C GLY A 1222 -11.82 45.80 -27.67
N ARG A 1223 -11.23 44.60 -27.62
CA ARG A 1223 -11.76 43.28 -28.07
C ARG A 1223 -12.30 43.06 -29.49
N GLN A 1224 -11.76 41.95 -30.03
CA GLN A 1224 -12.38 40.88 -30.81
C GLN A 1224 -12.69 41.15 -32.29
N VAL A 1225 -12.14 40.30 -33.17
CA VAL A 1225 -12.84 39.22 -33.91
C VAL A 1225 -11.86 38.69 -35.00
N MET A 1226 -11.48 37.41 -34.89
CA MET A 1226 -10.96 36.55 -35.98
C MET A 1226 -12.07 36.37 -37.04
N PRO A 1227 -11.85 36.04 -38.36
CA PRO A 1227 -10.93 34.97 -38.81
C PRO A 1227 -10.38 35.02 -40.28
N TRP A 1228 -9.52 34.03 -40.57
CA TRP A 1228 -9.40 33.25 -41.83
C TRP A 1228 -8.57 33.73 -43.06
N LEU A 1229 -7.42 33.03 -43.24
CA LEU A 1229 -7.16 31.99 -44.28
C LEU A 1229 -6.28 32.30 -45.52
N LEU A 1230 -5.53 31.24 -45.86
CA LEU A 1230 -4.87 30.80 -47.12
C LEU A 1230 -3.37 31.13 -47.20
N SER A 1231 -2.45 30.18 -46.97
CA SER A 1231 -2.16 28.91 -47.68
C SER A 1231 -1.50 29.08 -49.05
N ARG A 1232 -0.37 28.38 -49.24
CA ARG A 1232 0.04 27.57 -50.40
C ARG A 1232 1.54 27.25 -50.31
N PHE A 1233 2.05 26.07 -50.65
CA PHE A 1233 1.53 24.71 -50.86
C PHE A 1233 2.80 23.90 -51.24
N ARG A 1234 3.10 22.80 -50.55
CA ARG A 1234 3.54 21.51 -51.12
C ARG A 1234 3.59 20.45 -50.04
#